data_AF-A0A3D8QPC7-F1
#
_entry.id   AF-A0A3D8QPC7-F1
#
_cell.length_a   1.000
_cell.length_b   1.000
_cell.length_c   1.000
_cell.angle_alpha   90.00
_cell.angle_beta   90.00
_cell.angle_gamma   90.00
#
_symmetry.space_group_name_H-M   'P 1'
#
loop_
_entity.id
_entity.type
_entity.pdbx_description
1 polymer ?
#
loop_
_entity_poly.entity_id
_entity_poly.type
_entity_poly.pdbx_seq_one_letter_code
_entity_poly.pdbx_strand_id
1 'polypeptide(L)'
;MKASLFSLPLLVLPAAAQQVYISSNGSSPRPWCTSPAAVTTYAATPTFYHSNFSYTQTETVRTATAVQSTTPAPTYAPAYSAISSLLSNFSTTTWGNWDPSAAATTAAPTSFVNASDPYGPAAFSSLWEWAALSSFSRGAYSTTVSPTPVPTSSLILPPPLYFGPTDCLPVPKDFVFGVAGSAAQIEGAVADEGRGPAISERAGQIPIPGFTSGLNESQLSNNFVATESYYLYKQDIDRLAAIGVKYYSFSISWTRILPFGLPGSPVNAQGIQHYDDLINYILEKGMIPMATIFHWDTPLVLTGLDPMATSDSGYLLGNFNFGAQNSTFREALVNFGKIVMTHYSDRVPIWVTINEPQTGIVTGPSFYNVIMSHADLYHFYHNEINGTGEITIKMAVTPGVPQDPTDPTHVAAAEHYNEILLSDYLYPLALGLDYPDSFKYTLQDYIPLSTADLAHVGGTLDFIGVDVYSTPVIMPVVDDYQACGLNNDTTSNPYWPYCVYPLYETVNGWNVGYDNNDAVYTEPTYLRTALNYLWNTYQVPVMVTELGISLYGPGTTDFVGITSQQYDVERSHYYLSYLTEVLKAIWEDGVNVKGVIMWASADNWEWGSYEFQFGLQYVDRTTSTLDQYYKRSLFDVVDFVESRRLS
;
A
#
# COMPACT_ATOMS: atom_id res chain seq x y z
N MET A 1 48.89 25.48 18.10
CA MET A 1 48.69 24.10 17.60
C MET A 1 47.23 23.98 17.19
N LYS A 2 46.96 24.01 15.88
CA LYS A 2 45.64 23.78 15.30
C LYS A 2 45.56 22.30 14.96
N ALA A 3 44.57 21.59 15.49
CA ALA A 3 44.26 20.22 15.11
C ALA A 3 43.06 20.27 14.16
N SER A 4 43.30 19.97 12.88
CA SER A 4 42.26 19.77 11.88
C SER A 4 41.68 18.37 12.04
N LEU A 5 40.37 18.27 12.27
CA LEU A 5 39.63 17.04 12.03
C LEU A 5 39.39 16.90 10.53
N PHE A 6 39.87 15.80 9.96
CA PHE A 6 39.55 15.38 8.60
C PHE A 6 38.11 14.87 8.57
N SER A 7 37.24 15.57 7.84
CA SER A 7 36.00 15.03 7.29
C SER A 7 36.35 14.10 6.14
N LEU A 8 36.07 12.80 6.29
CA LEU A 8 36.04 11.87 5.17
C LEU A 8 34.73 12.08 4.38
N PRO A 9 34.76 12.19 3.05
CA PRO A 9 33.56 12.09 2.25
C PRO A 9 33.09 10.62 2.27
N LEU A 10 31.81 10.40 2.58
CA LEU A 10 31.16 9.12 2.27
C LEU A 10 31.20 8.95 0.75
N LEU A 11 32.04 8.05 0.26
CA LEU A 11 31.95 7.56 -1.11
C LEU A 11 30.75 6.61 -1.17
N VAL A 12 29.63 7.11 -1.69
CA VAL A 12 28.54 6.26 -2.19
C VAL A 12 29.12 5.47 -3.36
N LEU A 13 29.29 4.16 -3.18
CA LEU A 13 29.66 3.25 -4.26
C LEU A 13 28.40 3.01 -5.12
N PRO A 14 28.47 3.14 -6.45
CA PRO A 14 27.31 2.86 -7.30
C PRO A 14 26.91 1.38 -7.18
N ALA A 15 25.63 1.13 -6.91
CA ALA A 15 25.05 -0.20 -6.83
C ALA A 15 25.09 -0.87 -8.21
N ALA A 16 25.89 -1.92 -8.37
CA ALA A 16 26.00 -2.65 -9.64
C ALA A 16 24.96 -3.79 -9.72
N ALA A 17 23.69 -3.44 -9.92
CA ALA A 17 22.67 -4.35 -10.45
C ALA A 17 22.26 -3.82 -11.83
N GLN A 18 23.01 -4.19 -12.88
CA GLN A 18 22.82 -3.67 -14.23
C GLN A 18 22.17 -4.72 -15.14
N GLN A 19 20.98 -4.44 -15.66
CA GLN A 19 20.33 -5.26 -16.67
C GLN A 19 20.92 -4.93 -18.05
N VAL A 20 21.79 -5.81 -18.59
CA VAL A 20 22.46 -5.58 -19.88
C VAL A 20 21.78 -6.38 -20.99
N TYR A 21 21.37 -5.72 -22.07
CA TYR A 21 20.88 -6.38 -23.28
C TYR A 21 22.04 -6.97 -24.08
N ILE A 22 22.08 -8.29 -24.22
CA ILE A 22 23.11 -8.99 -25.02
C ILE A 22 22.50 -9.35 -26.37
N SER A 23 23.10 -8.86 -27.46
CA SER A 23 22.68 -9.23 -28.82
C SER A 23 23.04 -10.69 -29.11
N SER A 24 22.10 -11.45 -29.67
CA SER A 24 22.34 -12.83 -30.12
C SER A 24 21.81 -13.03 -31.54
N ASN A 25 22.56 -13.78 -32.35
CA ASN A 25 22.17 -14.11 -33.72
C ASN A 25 21.45 -15.46 -33.76
N GLY A 26 20.19 -15.47 -34.19
CA GLY A 26 19.38 -16.68 -34.36
C GLY A 26 18.59 -17.07 -33.11
N SER A 27 17.94 -18.23 -33.15
CA SER A 27 17.18 -18.74 -32.00
C SER A 27 18.11 -19.13 -30.86
N SER A 28 17.83 -18.67 -29.64
CA SER A 28 18.55 -19.11 -28.45
C SER A 28 18.39 -20.63 -28.24
N PRO A 29 19.48 -21.36 -27.91
CA PRO A 29 19.35 -22.73 -27.43
C PRO A 29 18.39 -22.77 -26.25
N ARG A 30 17.45 -23.72 -26.22
CA ARG A 30 16.59 -23.93 -25.05
C ARG A 30 17.46 -24.57 -23.96
N PRO A 31 17.89 -23.85 -22.91
CA PRO A 31 18.91 -24.34 -21.96
C PRO A 31 18.44 -25.58 -21.20
N TRP A 32 17.13 -25.68 -21.01
CA TRP A 32 16.43 -26.78 -20.35
C TRP A 32 16.14 -27.99 -21.26
N CYS A 33 16.42 -27.88 -22.56
CA CYS A 33 16.34 -29.00 -23.49
C CYS A 33 17.70 -29.70 -23.57
N THR A 34 18.06 -30.47 -22.53
CA THR A 34 19.04 -31.54 -22.71
C THR A 34 18.37 -32.63 -23.52
N SER A 35 18.45 -32.53 -24.85
CA SER A 35 18.12 -33.65 -25.73
C SER A 35 18.86 -34.89 -25.22
N PRO A 36 18.19 -36.03 -24.97
CA PRO A 36 18.90 -37.28 -24.80
C PRO A 36 19.87 -37.42 -25.97
N ALA A 37 21.11 -37.86 -25.74
CA ALA A 37 22.17 -37.89 -26.76
C ALA A 37 21.79 -38.61 -28.09
N ALA A 38 20.63 -39.28 -28.13
CA ALA A 38 20.00 -39.89 -29.30
C ALA A 38 19.25 -38.93 -30.25
N VAL A 39 18.94 -37.67 -29.88
CA VAL A 39 18.26 -36.71 -30.77
C VAL A 39 19.21 -35.56 -31.11
N THR A 40 20.33 -35.89 -31.76
CA THR A 40 21.36 -34.95 -32.21
C THR A 40 21.27 -34.61 -33.70
N THR A 41 20.23 -35.10 -34.39
CA THR A 41 19.96 -34.76 -35.79
C THR A 41 18.49 -34.42 -35.98
N TYR A 42 18.21 -33.33 -36.71
CA TYR A 42 16.87 -32.95 -37.23
C TYR A 42 16.18 -34.05 -38.09
N ALA A 43 16.77 -35.25 -38.18
CA ALA A 43 16.31 -36.41 -38.94
C ALA A 43 15.74 -37.54 -38.06
N ALA A 44 15.52 -37.32 -36.76
CA ALA A 44 14.87 -38.32 -35.91
C ALA A 44 13.41 -38.54 -36.38
N THR A 45 13.15 -39.71 -36.96
CA THR A 45 11.78 -40.11 -37.31
C THR A 45 11.16 -40.77 -36.08
N PRO A 46 10.02 -40.26 -35.55
CA PRO A 46 9.36 -40.88 -34.40
C PRO A 46 8.98 -42.33 -34.73
N THR A 47 9.14 -43.22 -33.75
CA THR A 47 8.63 -44.60 -33.85
C THR A 47 7.25 -44.66 -33.21
N PHE A 48 6.26 -45.15 -33.94
CA PHE A 48 4.87 -45.26 -33.47
C PHE A 48 4.57 -46.70 -33.05
N TYR A 49 3.85 -46.87 -31.96
CA TYR A 49 3.36 -48.16 -31.50
C TYR A 49 1.93 -48.03 -30.97
N HIS A 50 1.17 -49.12 -31.06
CA HIS A 50 -0.14 -49.21 -30.45
C HIS A 50 0.00 -49.69 -29.00
N SER A 51 -0.68 -49.02 -28.08
CA SER A 51 -0.85 -49.45 -26.69
C SER A 51 -2.34 -49.46 -26.35
N ASN A 52 -2.70 -50.18 -25.28
CA ASN A 52 -4.04 -50.02 -24.72
C ASN A 52 -4.19 -48.59 -24.22
N PHE A 53 -5.31 -47.95 -24.57
CA PHE A 53 -5.65 -46.62 -24.09
C PHE A 53 -6.30 -46.71 -22.72
N SER A 54 -5.84 -45.87 -21.79
CA SER A 54 -6.50 -45.63 -20.51
C SER A 54 -6.48 -44.14 -20.21
N TYR A 55 -7.60 -43.59 -19.74
CA TYR A 55 -7.61 -42.25 -19.14
C TYR A 55 -6.73 -42.29 -17.89
N THR A 56 -5.81 -41.33 -17.77
CA THR A 56 -5.03 -41.11 -16.54
C THR A 56 -5.72 -39.98 -15.77
N GLN A 57 -5.88 -40.15 -14.45
CA GLN A 57 -6.31 -39.04 -13.60
C GLN A 57 -5.18 -38.00 -13.60
N THR A 58 -5.42 -36.84 -14.21
CA THR A 58 -4.45 -35.75 -14.32
C THR A 58 -4.54 -34.75 -13.17
N GLU A 59 -5.55 -34.88 -12.31
CA GLU A 59 -5.84 -33.97 -11.22
C GLU A 59 -5.56 -34.62 -9.86
N THR A 60 -4.80 -33.93 -9.02
CA THR A 60 -4.61 -34.29 -7.61
C THR A 60 -5.51 -33.40 -6.76
N VAL A 61 -6.34 -33.98 -5.89
CA VAL A 61 -7.15 -33.20 -4.96
C VAL A 61 -6.26 -32.81 -3.78
N ARG A 62 -5.60 -31.65 -3.89
CA ARG A 62 -4.92 -30.98 -2.77
C ARG A 62 -5.84 -29.90 -2.23
N THR A 63 -5.84 -29.70 -0.92
CA THR A 63 -6.57 -28.60 -0.27
C THR A 63 -5.60 -27.64 0.39
N ALA A 64 -5.94 -26.36 0.39
CA ALA A 64 -5.18 -25.34 1.10
C ALA A 64 -5.10 -25.68 2.59
N THR A 65 -4.00 -25.28 3.23
CA THR A 65 -3.75 -25.56 4.65
C THR A 65 -4.02 -24.29 5.44
N ALA A 66 -4.98 -24.36 6.37
CA ALA A 66 -5.33 -23.24 7.22
C ALA A 66 -4.17 -22.86 8.15
N VAL A 67 -4.07 -21.56 8.44
CA VAL A 67 -3.15 -21.04 9.45
C VAL A 67 -3.45 -21.69 10.81
N GLN A 68 -2.38 -22.08 11.51
CA GLN A 68 -2.49 -22.67 12.83
C GLN A 68 -2.44 -21.58 13.89
N SER A 69 -3.41 -21.60 14.82
CA SER A 69 -3.39 -20.68 15.97
C SER A 69 -2.21 -21.00 16.88
N THR A 70 -1.47 -19.96 17.27
CA THR A 70 -0.39 -20.08 18.26
C THR A 70 -0.86 -19.44 19.56
N THR A 71 -0.74 -20.16 20.67
CA THR A 71 -1.20 -19.68 21.99
C THR A 71 -0.10 -19.86 23.03
N PRO A 72 0.23 -18.83 23.83
CA PRO A 72 -0.23 -17.43 23.71
C PRO A 72 0.44 -16.69 22.55
N ALA A 73 -0.26 -15.72 21.96
CA ALA A 73 0.33 -14.81 20.98
C ALA A 73 1.43 -13.96 21.67
N PRO A 74 2.55 -13.66 20.98
CA PRO A 74 3.57 -12.75 21.49
C PRO A 74 3.01 -11.33 21.66
N THR A 75 3.56 -10.58 22.61
CA THR A 75 3.22 -9.17 22.84
C THR A 75 4.36 -8.26 22.39
N TYR A 76 4.04 -7.10 21.81
CA TYR A 76 5.02 -6.18 21.23
C TYR A 76 5.13 -4.83 21.95
N ALA A 77 4.28 -4.57 22.94
CA ALA A 77 4.35 -3.44 23.84
C ALA A 77 3.60 -3.79 25.15
N PRO A 78 3.72 -2.99 26.23
CA PRO A 78 2.86 -3.13 27.40
C PRO A 78 1.38 -3.01 27.03
N ALA A 79 0.53 -3.79 27.68
CA ALA A 79 -0.93 -3.73 27.48
C ALA A 79 -1.49 -2.32 27.75
N TYR A 80 -2.57 -1.95 27.06
CA TYR A 80 -3.24 -0.64 27.19
C TYR A 80 -3.44 -0.22 28.65
N SER A 81 -3.87 -1.12 29.53
CA SER A 81 -4.09 -0.82 30.96
C SER A 81 -2.85 -0.32 31.70
N ALA A 82 -1.65 -0.62 31.21
CA ALA A 82 -0.38 -0.19 31.80
C ALA A 82 0.11 1.16 31.25
N ILE A 83 -0.31 1.56 30.05
CA ILE A 83 0.21 2.74 29.34
C ILE A 83 -0.87 3.77 28.98
N SER A 84 -2.14 3.52 29.30
CA SER A 84 -3.26 4.43 29.04
C SER A 84 -3.08 5.82 29.66
N SER A 85 -2.31 5.94 30.75
CA SER A 85 -1.98 7.23 31.38
C SER A 85 -1.10 8.13 30.52
N LEU A 86 -0.48 7.62 29.43
CA LEU A 86 0.28 8.42 28.48
C LEU A 86 -0.62 9.29 27.59
N LEU A 87 -1.91 8.95 27.47
CA LEU A 87 -2.89 9.76 26.75
C LEU A 87 -3.38 10.91 27.64
N SER A 88 -2.76 12.09 27.50
CA SER A 88 -3.20 13.31 28.19
C SER A 88 -4.52 13.85 27.62
N ASN A 89 -5.39 14.43 28.47
CA ASN A 89 -6.67 15.04 28.05
C ASN A 89 -7.58 14.09 27.26
N PHE A 90 -7.48 12.79 27.52
CA PHE A 90 -8.23 11.74 26.87
C PHE A 90 -9.63 11.61 27.47
N SER A 91 -10.66 11.67 26.62
CA SER A 91 -12.04 11.31 26.98
C SER A 91 -12.63 10.44 25.88
N THR A 92 -13.56 9.56 26.24
CA THR A 92 -14.25 8.69 25.30
C THR A 92 -15.75 8.98 25.30
N THR A 93 -16.37 8.91 24.14
CA THR A 93 -17.82 8.99 23.98
C THR A 93 -18.28 8.07 22.86
N THR A 94 -19.59 8.03 22.60
CA THR A 94 -20.21 7.26 21.52
C THR A 94 -21.18 8.16 20.77
N TRP A 95 -21.28 7.96 19.46
CA TRP A 95 -22.28 8.61 18.62
C TRP A 95 -23.08 7.55 17.86
N GLY A 96 -24.34 7.86 17.59
CA GLY A 96 -25.17 7.00 16.74
C GLY A 96 -24.78 7.09 15.27
N ASN A 97 -25.47 6.30 14.44
CA ASN A 97 -25.36 6.41 12.99
C ASN A 97 -25.92 7.77 12.54
N TRP A 98 -25.27 8.40 11.57
CA TRP A 98 -25.81 9.58 10.91
C TRP A 98 -26.65 9.18 9.69
N ASP A 99 -27.85 9.75 9.59
CA ASP A 99 -28.79 9.48 8.49
C ASP A 99 -29.09 10.81 7.75
N PRO A 100 -28.71 10.94 6.47
CA PRO A 100 -28.97 12.14 5.68
C PRO A 100 -30.47 12.41 5.46
N SER A 101 -31.35 11.42 5.68
CA SER A 101 -32.80 11.55 5.55
C SER A 101 -33.51 11.98 6.84
N ALA A 102 -32.82 12.00 7.98
CA ALA A 102 -33.36 12.51 9.22
C ALA A 102 -33.61 14.02 9.13
N ALA A 103 -34.64 14.53 9.84
CA ALA A 103 -34.96 15.95 9.81
C ALA A 103 -33.76 16.79 10.26
N ALA A 104 -33.27 17.66 9.37
CA ALA A 104 -32.15 18.56 9.64
C ALA A 104 -32.37 19.30 10.97
N THR A 105 -31.38 19.24 11.87
CA THR A 105 -31.41 20.07 13.07
C THR A 105 -31.40 21.53 12.63
N THR A 106 -32.38 22.31 13.09
CA THR A 106 -32.66 23.65 12.59
C THR A 106 -31.55 24.66 12.92
N ALA A 107 -30.48 24.65 12.12
CA ALA A 107 -29.56 25.74 11.76
C ALA A 107 -28.34 25.09 11.11
N ALA A 108 -28.12 25.32 9.80
CA ALA A 108 -26.81 25.07 9.20
C ALA A 108 -25.78 25.89 10.01
N PRO A 109 -24.87 25.27 10.77
CA PRO A 109 -24.04 26.04 11.67
C PRO A 109 -23.01 26.82 10.86
N THR A 110 -22.81 28.08 11.24
CA THR A 110 -21.64 28.86 10.81
C THR A 110 -20.36 28.46 11.58
N SER A 111 -20.44 27.45 12.46
CA SER A 111 -19.36 26.92 13.30
C SER A 111 -19.67 25.48 13.75
N PHE A 112 -18.67 24.59 13.69
CA PHE A 112 -18.77 23.18 14.13
C PHE A 112 -18.96 22.99 15.64
N VAL A 113 -18.86 24.06 16.42
CA VAL A 113 -18.75 23.98 17.87
C VAL A 113 -19.98 24.62 18.51
N ASN A 114 -20.86 23.80 19.08
CA ASN A 114 -21.85 24.28 20.04
C ASN A 114 -21.10 24.66 21.33
N ALA A 115 -21.12 25.94 21.71
CA ALA A 115 -20.37 26.43 22.86
C ALA A 115 -20.72 25.75 24.20
N SER A 116 -21.87 25.07 24.29
CA SER A 116 -22.31 24.34 25.49
C SER A 116 -22.09 22.83 25.43
N ASP A 117 -21.95 22.25 24.24
CA ASP A 117 -21.71 20.82 24.00
C ASP A 117 -20.93 20.65 22.69
N PRO A 118 -19.61 20.93 22.69
CA PRO A 118 -18.82 21.08 21.47
C PRO A 118 -18.71 19.80 20.63
N TYR A 119 -19.00 18.63 21.23
CA TYR A 119 -18.83 17.32 20.60
C TYR A 119 -20.07 16.43 20.73
N GLY A 120 -21.22 16.99 21.13
CA GLY A 120 -22.46 16.24 21.28
C GLY A 120 -23.08 15.76 19.97
N PRO A 121 -24.23 15.05 20.01
CA PRO A 121 -24.91 14.54 18.83
C PRO A 121 -25.22 15.60 17.77
N ALA A 122 -25.55 16.83 18.18
CA ALA A 122 -25.80 17.93 17.25
C ALA A 122 -24.53 18.36 16.51
N ALA A 123 -23.40 18.48 17.20
CA ALA A 123 -22.11 18.83 16.59
C ALA A 123 -21.65 17.74 15.61
N PHE A 124 -21.86 16.46 15.97
CA PHE A 124 -21.58 15.34 15.08
C PHE A 124 -22.47 15.35 13.82
N SER A 125 -23.77 15.59 13.95
CA SER A 125 -24.65 15.74 12.78
C SER A 125 -24.26 16.91 11.91
N SER A 126 -23.89 18.04 12.52
CA SER A 126 -23.41 19.23 11.82
C SER A 126 -22.13 19.00 11.01
N LEU A 127 -21.25 18.11 11.48
CA LEU A 127 -20.04 17.73 10.75
C LEU A 127 -20.39 17.07 9.40
N TRP A 128 -21.35 16.16 9.40
CA TRP A 128 -21.85 15.49 8.19
C TRP A 128 -22.69 16.41 7.29
N GLU A 129 -23.54 17.25 7.88
CA GLU A 129 -24.29 18.27 7.13
C GLU A 129 -23.36 19.25 6.42
N TRP A 130 -22.28 19.68 7.09
CA TRP A 130 -21.26 20.55 6.51
C TRP A 130 -20.48 19.84 5.39
N ALA A 131 -20.13 18.57 5.57
CA ALA A 131 -19.42 17.78 4.55
C ALA A 131 -20.16 17.73 3.20
N ALA A 132 -21.47 17.95 3.22
CA ALA A 132 -22.35 17.89 2.05
C ALA A 132 -22.32 16.53 1.33
N LEU A 133 -22.01 15.45 2.06
CA LEU A 133 -22.01 14.06 1.59
C LEU A 133 -23.37 13.40 1.84
N SER A 134 -24.47 14.03 1.40
CA SER A 134 -25.83 13.62 1.78
C SER A 134 -26.45 12.51 0.93
N SER A 135 -25.78 12.05 -0.14
CA SER A 135 -26.27 11.01 -1.04
C SER A 135 -25.23 9.90 -1.18
N PHE A 136 -25.38 8.83 -0.41
CA PHE A 136 -24.60 7.60 -0.51
C PHE A 136 -25.43 6.37 -0.19
N SER A 137 -24.95 5.21 -0.62
CA SER A 137 -25.60 3.91 -0.38
C SER A 137 -25.19 3.30 0.96
N ARG A 138 -26.13 2.58 1.60
CA ARG A 138 -25.87 1.77 2.79
C ARG A 138 -25.91 0.29 2.41
N GLY A 139 -25.06 -0.51 3.05
CA GLY A 139 -24.94 -1.94 2.78
C GLY A 139 -26.09 -2.76 3.39
N ALA A 140 -25.96 -4.08 3.36
CA ALA A 140 -27.00 -4.99 3.83
C ALA A 140 -26.96 -5.22 5.35
N TYR A 141 -25.86 -4.86 6.01
CA TYR A 141 -25.62 -5.14 7.41
C TYR A 141 -25.62 -3.86 8.26
N SER A 142 -25.96 -4.02 9.53
CA SER A 142 -25.96 -2.95 10.54
C SER A 142 -25.32 -3.38 11.86
N THR A 143 -24.78 -4.61 11.89
CA THR A 143 -24.09 -5.23 13.02
C THR A 143 -23.06 -6.22 12.47
N THR A 144 -21.96 -6.45 13.19
CA THR A 144 -20.95 -7.45 12.81
C THR A 144 -21.57 -8.82 12.56
N VAL A 145 -21.26 -9.41 11.41
CA VAL A 145 -21.78 -10.70 10.97
C VAL A 145 -20.99 -11.82 11.64
N SER A 146 -21.71 -12.82 12.17
CA SER A 146 -21.07 -14.06 12.60
C SER A 146 -20.59 -14.84 11.37
N PRO A 147 -19.32 -15.25 11.30
CA PRO A 147 -18.78 -15.88 10.11
C PRO A 147 -19.37 -17.27 9.91
N THR A 148 -19.57 -17.62 8.65
CA THR A 148 -19.93 -18.96 8.21
C THR A 148 -18.67 -19.79 7.99
N PRO A 149 -18.65 -21.07 8.41
CA PRO A 149 -17.50 -21.94 8.19
C PRO A 149 -17.15 -22.07 6.71
N VAL A 150 -15.87 -21.89 6.38
CA VAL A 150 -15.35 -22.08 5.02
C VAL A 150 -15.38 -23.58 4.67
N PRO A 151 -16.15 -24.01 3.65
CA PRO A 151 -16.25 -25.42 3.33
C PRO A 151 -14.94 -25.95 2.71
N THR A 152 -14.51 -27.16 3.05
CA THR A 152 -13.30 -27.77 2.47
C THR A 152 -13.33 -27.84 0.94
N SER A 153 -14.52 -27.93 0.34
CA SER A 153 -14.69 -27.91 -1.12
C SER A 153 -14.30 -26.58 -1.77
N SER A 154 -14.36 -25.46 -1.05
CA SER A 154 -13.87 -24.16 -1.57
C SER A 154 -12.38 -23.98 -1.38
N LEU A 155 -11.69 -24.90 -0.71
CA LEU A 155 -10.24 -24.89 -0.48
C LEU A 155 -9.48 -25.85 -1.40
N ILE A 156 -10.16 -26.50 -2.36
CA ILE A 156 -9.51 -27.37 -3.33
C ILE A 156 -8.64 -26.51 -4.26
N LEU A 157 -7.36 -26.86 -4.37
CA LEU A 157 -6.43 -26.14 -5.24
C LEU A 157 -6.85 -26.27 -6.71
N PRO A 158 -6.67 -25.21 -7.51
CA PRO A 158 -6.89 -25.27 -8.95
C PRO A 158 -5.89 -26.24 -9.62
N PRO A 159 -6.17 -26.72 -10.85
CA PRO A 159 -5.22 -27.51 -11.62
C PRO A 159 -3.87 -26.78 -11.74
N PRO A 160 -2.72 -27.48 -11.69
CA PRO A 160 -1.41 -26.86 -11.80
C PRO A 160 -1.26 -25.95 -13.02
N LEU A 161 -0.52 -24.85 -12.87
CA LEU A 161 -0.16 -24.00 -14.01
C LEU A 161 0.70 -24.79 -15.00
N TYR A 162 0.50 -24.53 -16.29
CA TYR A 162 1.35 -25.09 -17.34
C TYR A 162 2.75 -24.47 -17.33
N PHE A 163 2.83 -23.16 -17.02
CA PHE A 163 4.07 -22.43 -16.82
C PHE A 163 4.17 -22.02 -15.35
N GLY A 164 5.26 -22.38 -14.70
CA GLY A 164 5.49 -22.02 -13.30
C GLY A 164 6.97 -21.76 -13.02
N PRO A 165 7.27 -21.22 -11.83
CA PRO A 165 8.65 -21.06 -11.36
C PRO A 165 9.40 -22.39 -11.46
N THR A 166 10.64 -22.32 -11.96
CA THR A 166 11.50 -23.50 -12.18
C THR A 166 12.63 -23.62 -11.15
N ASP A 167 12.83 -22.57 -10.35
CA ASP A 167 13.75 -22.58 -9.23
C ASP A 167 13.15 -23.28 -8.00
N CYS A 168 14.01 -23.53 -7.02
CA CYS A 168 13.65 -24.12 -5.73
C CYS A 168 14.22 -23.29 -4.57
N LEU A 169 14.31 -21.96 -4.73
CA LEU A 169 14.83 -21.09 -3.69
C LEU A 169 13.90 -21.13 -2.46
N PRO A 170 14.43 -21.32 -1.24
CA PRO A 170 13.59 -21.40 -0.05
C PRO A 170 13.09 -20.01 0.36
N VAL A 171 11.95 -19.95 1.04
CA VAL A 171 11.47 -18.71 1.68
C VAL A 171 12.17 -18.56 3.04
N PRO A 172 12.71 -17.37 3.39
CA PRO A 172 13.28 -17.13 4.71
C PRO A 172 12.29 -17.44 5.84
N LYS A 173 12.81 -17.90 7.00
CA LYS A 173 11.98 -18.40 8.10
C LYS A 173 11.00 -17.35 8.64
N ASP A 174 11.48 -16.12 8.75
CA ASP A 174 10.80 -14.94 9.26
C ASP A 174 10.18 -14.06 8.15
N PHE A 175 10.13 -14.58 6.91
CA PHE A 175 9.56 -13.85 5.78
C PHE A 175 8.07 -13.51 6.03
N VAL A 176 7.78 -12.21 5.94
CA VAL A 176 6.43 -11.65 6.08
C VAL A 176 5.69 -11.88 4.75
N PHE A 177 4.58 -12.60 4.80
CA PHE A 177 3.76 -12.87 3.62
C PHE A 177 2.28 -12.75 3.97
N GLY A 178 1.58 -11.89 3.22
CA GLY A 178 0.22 -11.53 3.55
C GLY A 178 -0.53 -10.81 2.44
N VAL A 179 -1.70 -10.31 2.80
CA VAL A 179 -2.55 -9.48 1.94
C VAL A 179 -2.84 -8.16 2.64
N ALA A 180 -3.14 -7.12 1.85
CA ALA A 180 -3.52 -5.81 2.33
C ALA A 180 -4.98 -5.46 2.00
N GLY A 181 -5.55 -4.59 2.83
CA GLY A 181 -6.67 -3.72 2.48
C GLY A 181 -6.52 -2.41 3.25
N SER A 182 -7.31 -1.39 2.89
CA SER A 182 -7.32 -0.09 3.58
C SER A 182 -8.75 0.25 4.01
N ALA A 183 -8.89 0.89 5.17
CA ALA A 183 -10.18 1.18 5.79
C ALA A 183 -11.15 1.88 4.82
N ALA A 184 -10.70 2.95 4.16
CA ALA A 184 -11.50 3.69 3.19
C ALA A 184 -11.95 2.84 1.98
N GLN A 185 -11.13 1.87 1.56
CA GLN A 185 -11.38 1.08 0.35
C GLN A 185 -12.19 -0.20 0.62
N ILE A 186 -12.15 -0.74 1.86
CA ILE A 186 -12.80 -2.03 2.18
C ILE A 186 -13.95 -1.94 3.19
N GLU A 187 -13.89 -1.04 4.18
CA GLU A 187 -14.80 -1.11 5.34
C GLU A 187 -16.25 -0.80 5.00
N GLY A 188 -16.47 0.30 4.28
CA GLY A 188 -17.79 0.91 4.16
C GLY A 188 -18.31 1.43 5.49
N ALA A 189 -19.62 1.31 5.74
CA ALA A 189 -20.26 1.78 6.97
C ALA A 189 -19.87 3.23 7.33
N VAL A 190 -19.79 4.09 6.30
CA VAL A 190 -19.06 5.37 6.37
C VAL A 190 -19.61 6.37 7.38
N ALA A 191 -20.88 6.24 7.77
CA ALA A 191 -21.59 7.10 8.70
C ALA A 191 -22.18 6.32 9.89
N ASP A 192 -21.66 5.13 10.17
CA ASP A 192 -22.12 4.28 11.27
C ASP A 192 -21.24 4.41 12.50
N GLU A 193 -21.86 4.19 13.66
CA GLU A 193 -21.21 4.11 14.96
C GLU A 193 -20.25 5.27 15.24
N GLY A 194 -20.67 6.48 14.86
CA GLY A 194 -19.93 7.70 15.16
C GLY A 194 -18.75 8.01 14.25
N ARG A 195 -18.54 7.29 13.13
CA ARG A 195 -17.53 7.69 12.14
C ARG A 195 -17.83 9.08 11.56
N GLY A 196 -16.82 9.94 11.50
CA GLY A 196 -16.86 11.23 10.81
C GLY A 196 -16.58 11.14 9.30
N PRO A 197 -16.91 12.17 8.52
CA PRO A 197 -16.61 12.25 7.09
C PRO A 197 -15.10 12.44 6.86
N ALA A 198 -14.55 11.76 5.85
CA ALA A 198 -13.18 11.87 5.40
C ALA A 198 -13.09 12.42 3.97
N ILE A 199 -11.89 12.86 3.60
CA ILE A 199 -11.55 13.30 2.24
C ILE A 199 -11.76 12.19 1.20
N SER A 200 -11.57 10.91 1.56
CA SER A 200 -11.74 9.77 0.67
C SER A 200 -13.16 9.74 0.09
N GLU A 201 -14.20 9.98 0.88
CA GLU A 201 -15.58 10.01 0.36
C GLU A 201 -15.82 11.17 -0.61
N ARG A 202 -15.10 12.29 -0.45
CA ARG A 202 -15.14 13.41 -1.40
C ARG A 202 -14.57 13.01 -2.77
N ALA A 203 -13.51 12.20 -2.78
CA ALA A 203 -12.92 11.66 -4.01
C ALA A 203 -13.90 10.78 -4.80
N GLY A 204 -14.86 10.14 -4.14
CA GLY A 204 -15.95 9.41 -4.81
C GLY A 204 -17.02 10.28 -5.47
N GLN A 205 -16.97 11.60 -5.29
CA GLN A 205 -17.95 12.55 -5.86
C GLN A 205 -17.34 13.50 -6.88
N ILE A 206 -16.09 13.90 -6.67
CA ILE A 206 -15.37 14.82 -7.56
C ILE A 206 -13.94 14.32 -7.76
N PRO A 207 -13.33 14.56 -8.93
CA PRO A 207 -11.94 14.22 -9.13
C PRO A 207 -11.04 15.00 -8.17
N ILE A 208 -10.17 14.29 -7.46
CA ILE A 208 -9.16 14.89 -6.57
C ILE A 208 -7.78 14.41 -7.04
N PRO A 209 -6.86 15.33 -7.42
CA PRO A 209 -5.49 14.96 -7.78
C PRO A 209 -4.82 14.13 -6.69
N GLY A 210 -4.17 13.03 -7.09
CA GLY A 210 -3.55 12.07 -6.16
C GLY A 210 -4.48 10.97 -5.66
N PHE A 211 -5.80 11.15 -5.69
CA PHE A 211 -6.77 10.08 -5.38
C PHE A 211 -7.34 9.42 -6.63
N THR A 212 -7.93 10.21 -7.53
CA THR A 212 -8.75 9.72 -8.66
C THR A 212 -8.03 9.89 -10.00
N SER A 213 -6.70 9.81 -10.00
CA SER A 213 -5.88 10.04 -11.20
C SER A 213 -6.30 9.10 -12.32
N GLY A 214 -6.58 9.63 -13.51
CA GLY A 214 -7.04 8.84 -14.66
C GLY A 214 -8.55 8.55 -14.70
N LEU A 215 -9.29 8.89 -13.65
CA LEU A 215 -10.76 8.80 -13.63
C LEU A 215 -11.41 10.11 -14.06
N ASN A 216 -12.51 9.99 -14.80
CA ASN A 216 -13.45 11.08 -15.06
C ASN A 216 -14.68 10.97 -14.14
N GLU A 217 -15.46 12.05 -14.06
CA GLU A 217 -16.64 12.13 -13.18
C GLU A 217 -17.64 10.98 -13.35
N SER A 218 -17.77 10.41 -14.56
CA SER A 218 -18.71 9.31 -14.81
C SER A 218 -18.25 7.95 -14.28
N GLN A 219 -16.96 7.82 -13.96
CA GLN A 219 -16.35 6.62 -13.39
C GLN A 219 -16.28 6.67 -11.86
N LEU A 220 -16.56 7.83 -11.26
CA LEU A 220 -16.61 7.98 -9.82
C LEU A 220 -17.89 7.37 -9.25
N SER A 221 -17.75 6.78 -8.07
CA SER A 221 -18.80 6.10 -7.35
C SER A 221 -18.89 6.63 -5.93
N ASN A 222 -20.03 7.26 -5.63
CA ASN A 222 -20.43 7.63 -4.28
C ASN A 222 -21.09 6.48 -3.50
N ASN A 223 -21.00 5.25 -4.02
CA ASN A 223 -21.41 4.06 -3.30
C ASN A 223 -20.28 3.65 -2.35
N PHE A 224 -20.30 4.21 -1.14
CA PHE A 224 -19.29 3.94 -0.10
C PHE A 224 -19.55 2.66 0.71
N VAL A 225 -20.27 1.67 0.16
CA VAL A 225 -20.43 0.36 0.82
C VAL A 225 -19.13 -0.44 0.81
N ALA A 226 -18.24 -0.15 -0.14
CA ALA A 226 -16.94 -0.81 -0.31
C ALA A 226 -17.08 -2.33 -0.49
N THR A 227 -16.50 -3.10 0.42
CA THR A 227 -16.71 -4.56 0.53
C THR A 227 -17.51 -4.92 1.79
N GLU A 228 -17.99 -3.90 2.52
CA GLU A 228 -18.68 -4.03 3.78
C GLU A 228 -17.86 -4.78 4.87
N SER A 229 -16.52 -4.73 4.76
CA SER A 229 -15.59 -5.36 5.72
C SER A 229 -15.82 -4.86 7.15
N TYR A 230 -16.39 -3.67 7.36
CA TYR A 230 -16.74 -3.20 8.71
C TYR A 230 -17.64 -4.20 9.46
N TYR A 231 -18.59 -4.80 8.75
CA TYR A 231 -19.48 -5.82 9.30
C TYR A 231 -19.03 -7.24 8.97
N LEU A 232 -18.27 -7.43 7.88
CA LEU A 232 -17.85 -8.74 7.37
C LEU A 232 -16.43 -9.18 7.77
N TYR A 233 -15.64 -8.36 8.48
CA TYR A 233 -14.22 -8.66 8.76
C TYR A 233 -13.99 -10.05 9.38
N LYS A 234 -14.89 -10.56 10.22
CA LYS A 234 -14.77 -11.93 10.77
C LYS A 234 -14.89 -12.99 9.69
N GLN A 235 -15.78 -12.80 8.72
CA GLN A 235 -15.91 -13.69 7.56
C GLN A 235 -14.68 -13.58 6.65
N ASP A 236 -14.17 -12.37 6.43
CA ASP A 236 -12.99 -12.12 5.60
C ASP A 236 -11.73 -12.78 6.21
N ILE A 237 -11.51 -12.58 7.51
CA ILE A 237 -10.41 -13.19 8.27
C ILE A 237 -10.54 -14.71 8.28
N ASP A 238 -11.74 -15.28 8.48
CA ASP A 238 -11.94 -16.73 8.42
C ASP A 238 -11.55 -17.31 7.06
N ARG A 239 -11.84 -16.58 5.98
CA ARG A 239 -11.46 -16.98 4.62
C ARG A 239 -9.95 -16.93 4.40
N LEU A 240 -9.32 -15.82 4.75
CA LEU A 240 -7.87 -15.63 4.64
C LEU A 240 -7.11 -16.66 5.49
N ALA A 241 -7.52 -16.89 6.72
CA ALA A 241 -6.94 -17.90 7.59
C ALA A 241 -7.12 -19.32 7.04
N ALA A 242 -8.30 -19.64 6.51
CA ALA A 242 -8.62 -20.97 5.99
C ALA A 242 -7.77 -21.36 4.77
N ILE A 243 -7.43 -20.39 3.91
CA ILE A 243 -6.56 -20.64 2.74
C ILE A 243 -5.06 -20.60 3.07
N GLY A 244 -4.68 -20.08 4.24
CA GLY A 244 -3.28 -20.10 4.73
C GLY A 244 -2.57 -18.75 4.74
N VAL A 245 -3.28 -17.62 4.57
CA VAL A 245 -2.68 -16.28 4.62
C VAL A 245 -2.28 -15.95 6.06
N LYS A 246 -0.98 -15.70 6.29
CA LYS A 246 -0.44 -15.50 7.64
C LYS A 246 -0.51 -14.05 8.13
N TYR A 247 -0.21 -13.07 7.30
CA TYR A 247 -0.25 -11.65 7.67
C TYR A 247 -1.47 -10.96 7.04
N TYR A 248 -2.15 -10.12 7.80
CA TYR A 248 -3.20 -9.25 7.29
C TYR A 248 -2.85 -7.79 7.59
N SER A 249 -2.56 -7.04 6.54
CA SER A 249 -2.33 -5.61 6.59
C SER A 249 -3.64 -4.86 6.43
N PHE A 250 -3.97 -4.00 7.38
CA PHE A 250 -5.15 -3.12 7.33
C PHE A 250 -4.75 -1.69 7.70
N SER A 251 -5.59 -0.70 7.42
CA SER A 251 -5.45 0.64 8.00
C SER A 251 -6.55 0.92 9.03
N ILE A 252 -6.29 1.83 9.95
CA ILE A 252 -7.24 2.26 10.97
C ILE A 252 -7.85 3.57 10.52
N SER A 253 -9.18 3.64 10.43
CA SER A 253 -9.82 4.87 9.96
C SER A 253 -9.72 5.99 10.98
N TRP A 254 -9.06 7.09 10.61
CA TRP A 254 -8.85 8.23 11.50
C TRP A 254 -10.19 8.78 11.98
N THR A 255 -11.12 9.02 11.08
CA THR A 255 -12.44 9.56 11.42
C THR A 255 -13.35 8.59 12.18
N ARG A 256 -13.01 7.30 12.23
CA ARG A 256 -13.72 6.34 13.08
C ARG A 256 -13.26 6.39 14.52
N ILE A 257 -11.97 6.66 14.76
CA ILE A 257 -11.40 6.82 16.12
C ILE A 257 -11.60 8.23 16.66
N LEU A 258 -11.32 9.25 15.84
CA LEU A 258 -11.44 10.68 16.16
C LEU A 258 -12.33 11.35 15.11
N PRO A 259 -13.67 11.37 15.29
CA PRO A 259 -14.59 11.90 14.29
C PRO A 259 -14.35 13.37 13.95
N PHE A 260 -13.92 14.16 14.95
CA PHE A 260 -13.58 15.57 14.78
C PHE A 260 -12.10 15.79 14.41
N GLY A 261 -11.25 14.77 14.40
CA GLY A 261 -9.82 14.87 14.02
C GLY A 261 -8.92 15.70 14.96
N LEU A 262 -9.48 16.52 15.85
CA LEU A 262 -8.74 17.50 16.66
C LEU A 262 -8.13 16.89 17.93
N PRO A 263 -6.89 17.29 18.32
CA PRO A 263 -6.37 17.04 19.66
C PRO A 263 -7.33 17.52 20.75
N GLY A 264 -7.55 16.69 21.77
CA GLY A 264 -8.48 16.97 22.87
C GLY A 264 -9.96 16.76 22.56
N SER A 265 -10.34 16.43 21.32
CA SER A 265 -11.69 15.95 21.03
C SER A 265 -11.91 14.54 21.61
N PRO A 266 -13.15 14.17 21.99
CA PRO A 266 -13.43 12.83 22.50
C PRO A 266 -13.15 11.75 21.46
N VAL A 267 -12.60 10.63 21.93
CA VAL A 267 -12.39 9.41 21.15
C VAL A 267 -13.69 8.62 21.06
N ASN A 268 -13.99 8.08 19.89
CA ASN A 268 -15.13 7.22 19.67
C ASN A 268 -14.87 5.82 20.24
N ALA A 269 -15.58 5.47 21.33
CA ALA A 269 -15.41 4.18 21.99
C ALA A 269 -15.82 2.99 21.09
N GLN A 270 -16.80 3.17 20.21
CA GLN A 270 -17.21 2.12 19.26
C GLN A 270 -16.15 1.88 18.20
N GLY A 271 -15.51 2.94 17.70
CA GLY A 271 -14.36 2.83 16.80
C GLY A 271 -13.19 2.09 17.45
N ILE A 272 -12.88 2.38 18.72
CA ILE A 272 -11.85 1.64 19.46
C ILE A 272 -12.22 0.16 19.58
N GLN A 273 -13.47 -0.14 19.94
CA GLN A 273 -13.95 -1.51 20.10
C GLN A 273 -13.91 -2.30 18.78
N HIS A 274 -14.23 -1.66 17.65
CA HIS A 274 -14.18 -2.31 16.34
C HIS A 274 -12.78 -2.84 16.01
N TYR A 275 -11.75 -1.99 16.09
CA TYR A 275 -10.39 -2.43 15.78
C TYR A 275 -9.82 -3.36 16.85
N ASP A 276 -10.25 -3.24 18.12
CA ASP A 276 -9.91 -4.21 19.16
C ASP A 276 -10.44 -5.61 18.81
N ASP A 277 -11.71 -5.73 18.44
CA ASP A 277 -12.34 -7.00 18.03
C ASP A 277 -11.71 -7.54 16.73
N LEU A 278 -11.44 -6.68 15.74
CA LEU A 278 -10.73 -7.04 14.51
C LEU A 278 -9.34 -7.63 14.79
N ILE A 279 -8.51 -6.94 15.57
CA ILE A 279 -7.16 -7.38 15.91
C ILE A 279 -7.19 -8.68 16.72
N ASN A 280 -8.08 -8.77 17.71
CA ASN A 280 -8.25 -9.99 18.51
C ASN A 280 -8.67 -11.17 17.62
N TYR A 281 -9.55 -10.94 16.65
CA TYR A 281 -10.03 -11.99 15.76
C TYR A 281 -8.97 -12.46 14.76
N ILE A 282 -8.13 -11.55 14.24
CA ILE A 282 -6.93 -11.91 13.45
C ILE A 282 -6.05 -12.89 14.25
N LEU A 283 -5.74 -12.53 15.49
CA LEU A 283 -4.89 -13.34 16.37
C LEU A 283 -5.56 -14.68 16.76
N GLU A 284 -6.86 -14.68 17.03
CA GLU A 284 -7.63 -15.90 17.30
C GLU A 284 -7.46 -16.93 16.18
N LYS A 285 -7.47 -16.45 14.92
CA LYS A 285 -7.30 -17.27 13.72
C LYS A 285 -5.85 -17.60 13.38
N GLY A 286 -4.90 -17.24 14.26
CA GLY A 286 -3.48 -17.52 14.10
C GLY A 286 -2.76 -16.62 13.11
N MET A 287 -3.46 -15.62 12.56
CA MET A 287 -2.89 -14.62 11.66
C MET A 287 -2.18 -13.53 12.46
N ILE A 288 -1.40 -12.71 11.76
CA ILE A 288 -0.59 -11.63 12.35
C ILE A 288 -1.06 -10.28 11.77
N PRO A 289 -1.46 -9.31 12.60
CA PRO A 289 -1.89 -8.00 12.14
C PRO A 289 -0.69 -7.12 11.75
N MET A 290 -0.84 -6.36 10.68
CA MET A 290 -0.01 -5.22 10.33
C MET A 290 -0.93 -4.01 10.18
N ALA A 291 -0.64 -2.90 10.86
CA ALA A 291 -1.56 -1.77 10.92
C ALA A 291 -0.94 -0.50 10.33
N THR A 292 -1.67 0.14 9.43
CA THR A 292 -1.34 1.46 8.90
C THR A 292 -2.14 2.53 9.63
N ILE A 293 -1.46 3.54 10.18
CA ILE A 293 -2.10 4.63 10.92
C ILE A 293 -2.86 5.52 9.95
N PHE A 294 -2.19 6.06 8.93
CA PHE A 294 -2.83 6.97 7.98
C PHE A 294 -2.78 6.43 6.55
N HIS A 295 -3.95 6.26 5.94
CA HIS A 295 -4.09 5.77 4.57
C HIS A 295 -5.10 6.66 3.83
N TRP A 296 -4.73 7.92 3.66
CA TRP A 296 -5.41 8.96 2.87
C TRP A 296 -6.86 9.28 3.28
N ASP A 297 -7.29 8.92 4.48
CA ASP A 297 -8.64 9.17 4.99
C ASP A 297 -8.66 10.33 5.99
N THR A 298 -8.02 11.44 5.62
CA THR A 298 -7.95 12.65 6.44
C THR A 298 -9.36 13.11 6.83
N PRO A 299 -9.63 13.40 8.13
CA PRO A 299 -10.88 13.97 8.56
C PRO A 299 -11.22 15.23 7.76
N LEU A 300 -12.43 15.30 7.20
CA LEU A 300 -12.80 16.39 6.28
C LEU A 300 -12.79 17.76 6.98
N VAL A 301 -13.01 17.77 8.29
CA VAL A 301 -12.83 18.98 9.13
C VAL A 301 -11.39 19.50 9.12
N LEU A 302 -10.40 18.69 8.74
CA LEU A 302 -9.03 19.13 8.55
C LEU A 302 -8.75 19.67 7.13
N THR A 303 -9.58 19.32 6.14
CA THR A 303 -9.32 19.57 4.71
C THR A 303 -10.30 20.54 4.04
N GLY A 304 -11.38 20.99 4.69
CA GLY A 304 -12.33 21.94 4.09
C GLY A 304 -13.22 21.34 2.97
N LEU A 305 -14.04 22.19 2.33
CA LEU A 305 -14.90 21.77 1.20
C LEU A 305 -14.34 22.15 -0.18
N ASP A 306 -13.44 23.12 -0.23
CA ASP A 306 -12.80 23.52 -1.48
C ASP A 306 -11.64 22.54 -1.77
N PRO A 307 -11.76 21.70 -2.82
CA PRO A 307 -10.74 20.71 -3.11
C PRO A 307 -9.39 21.33 -3.49
N MET A 308 -9.39 22.59 -3.92
CA MET A 308 -8.21 23.32 -4.40
C MET A 308 -7.75 24.42 -3.42
N ALA A 309 -8.39 24.58 -2.26
CA ALA A 309 -8.00 25.62 -1.32
C ALA A 309 -6.57 25.36 -0.78
N THR A 310 -5.76 26.41 -0.79
CA THR A 310 -4.38 26.40 -0.31
C THR A 310 -4.15 27.33 0.87
N SER A 311 -5.16 28.11 1.28
CA SER A 311 -5.04 29.11 2.35
C SER A 311 -5.31 28.52 3.73
N ASP A 312 -4.31 28.59 4.62
CA ASP A 312 -4.40 28.19 6.03
C ASP A 312 -5.36 29.10 6.81
N SER A 313 -6.40 28.50 7.41
CA SER A 313 -7.22 29.14 8.43
C SER A 313 -7.43 28.20 9.63
N GLY A 314 -6.33 27.86 10.30
CA GLY A 314 -6.34 26.96 11.45
C GLY A 314 -6.48 25.51 10.98
N TYR A 315 -7.35 24.72 11.60
CA TYR A 315 -7.56 23.33 11.17
C TYR A 315 -8.27 23.18 9.81
N LEU A 316 -8.73 24.25 9.15
CA LEU A 316 -9.46 24.14 7.86
C LEU A 316 -8.51 24.29 6.66
N LEU A 317 -8.28 23.15 5.99
CA LEU A 317 -7.65 22.88 4.68
C LEU A 317 -8.34 23.30 3.38
N GLY A 318 -7.70 23.08 2.23
CA GLY A 318 -8.34 22.43 1.07
C GLY A 318 -7.88 20.97 0.95
N ASN A 319 -8.55 20.17 0.10
CA ASN A 319 -8.27 18.72 -0.06
C ASN A 319 -6.91 18.38 -0.69
N PHE A 320 -6.19 19.39 -1.17
CA PHE A 320 -4.86 19.26 -1.72
C PHE A 320 -3.86 18.71 -0.69
N ASN A 321 -2.85 17.93 -1.12
CA ASN A 321 -1.81 17.35 -0.25
C ASN A 321 -2.37 16.53 0.93
N PHE A 322 -3.55 15.92 0.79
CA PHE A 322 -4.20 15.18 1.89
C PHE A 322 -4.37 16.00 3.19
N GLY A 323 -4.31 17.34 3.13
CA GLY A 323 -4.31 18.23 4.30
C GLY A 323 -2.95 18.40 5.01
N ALA A 324 -1.88 17.76 4.54
CA ALA A 324 -0.56 17.79 5.18
C ALA A 324 0.11 19.17 5.16
N GLN A 325 -0.34 20.10 4.31
CA GLN A 325 0.18 21.47 4.27
C GLN A 325 -0.29 22.30 5.47
N ASN A 326 -1.20 21.77 6.29
CA ASN A 326 -1.66 22.41 7.53
C ASN A 326 -0.56 22.42 8.59
N SER A 327 -0.30 23.57 9.20
CA SER A 327 0.59 23.67 10.36
C SER A 327 0.18 22.81 11.57
N THR A 328 -1.11 22.45 11.65
CA THR A 328 -1.68 21.58 12.69
C THR A 328 -1.76 20.10 12.31
N PHE A 329 -1.44 19.73 11.06
CA PHE A 329 -1.55 18.34 10.57
C PHE A 329 -0.71 17.38 11.43
N ARG A 330 0.55 17.76 11.69
CA ARG A 330 1.47 16.96 12.52
C ARG A 330 0.89 16.70 13.90
N GLU A 331 0.40 17.73 14.57
CA GLU A 331 -0.19 17.60 15.92
C GLU A 331 -1.40 16.65 15.89
N ALA A 332 -2.28 16.81 14.91
CA ALA A 332 -3.49 16.02 14.77
C ALA A 332 -3.18 14.53 14.47
N LEU A 333 -2.29 14.27 13.50
CA LEU A 333 -1.90 12.92 13.11
C LEU A 333 -1.12 12.22 14.23
N VAL A 334 -0.18 12.91 14.89
CA VAL A 334 0.57 12.35 16.01
C VAL A 334 -0.36 12.04 17.19
N ASN A 335 -1.32 12.92 17.50
CA ASN A 335 -2.33 12.64 18.53
C ASN A 335 -3.14 11.38 18.21
N PHE A 336 -3.61 11.26 16.97
CA PHE A 336 -4.33 10.06 16.50
C PHE A 336 -3.46 8.80 16.59
N GLY A 337 -2.22 8.85 16.08
CA GLY A 337 -1.27 7.75 16.12
C GLY A 337 -0.94 7.31 17.54
N LYS A 338 -0.72 8.25 18.47
CA LYS A 338 -0.52 7.95 19.90
C LYS A 338 -1.71 7.22 20.51
N ILE A 339 -2.95 7.64 20.21
CA ILE A 339 -4.16 6.96 20.68
C ILE A 339 -4.18 5.51 20.19
N VAL A 340 -4.09 5.27 18.89
CA VAL A 340 -4.20 3.90 18.35
C VAL A 340 -3.03 3.01 18.76
N MET A 341 -1.81 3.53 18.79
CA MET A 341 -0.65 2.77 19.25
C MET A 341 -0.77 2.40 20.73
N THR A 342 -1.28 3.29 21.59
CA THR A 342 -1.49 2.98 23.00
C THR A 342 -2.50 1.86 23.21
N HIS A 343 -3.53 1.79 22.36
CA HIS A 343 -4.56 0.75 22.44
C HIS A 343 -4.13 -0.60 21.86
N TYR A 344 -3.29 -0.62 20.83
CA TYR A 344 -3.11 -1.82 19.99
C TYR A 344 -1.67 -2.34 19.87
N SER A 345 -0.66 -1.57 20.28
CA SER A 345 0.75 -1.96 20.09
C SER A 345 1.17 -3.19 20.89
N ASP A 346 0.38 -3.58 21.90
CA ASP A 346 0.60 -4.83 22.61
C ASP A 346 0.44 -6.05 21.70
N ARG A 347 -0.39 -5.94 20.66
CA ARG A 347 -0.79 -7.01 19.73
C ARG A 347 -0.32 -6.82 18.30
N VAL A 348 -0.03 -5.59 17.89
CA VAL A 348 0.39 -5.25 16.52
C VAL A 348 1.93 -5.20 16.42
N PRO A 349 2.57 -6.15 15.72
CA PRO A 349 4.03 -6.17 15.54
C PRO A 349 4.58 -5.21 14.51
N ILE A 350 3.79 -4.81 13.51
CA ILE A 350 4.28 -4.01 12.39
C ILE A 350 3.34 -2.83 12.20
N TRP A 351 3.90 -1.63 12.34
CA TRP A 351 3.22 -0.36 12.14
C TRP A 351 3.72 0.33 10.87
N VAL A 352 2.78 0.84 10.08
CA VAL A 352 3.06 1.81 9.03
C VAL A 352 2.48 3.13 9.49
N THR A 353 3.26 4.20 9.54
CA THR A 353 2.72 5.51 9.93
C THR A 353 1.83 6.08 8.83
N ILE A 354 2.34 6.12 7.61
CA ILE A 354 1.70 6.79 6.47
C ILE A 354 1.86 5.90 5.24
N ASN A 355 0.73 5.66 4.57
CA ASN A 355 0.71 5.06 3.25
C ASN A 355 1.05 6.11 2.21
N GLU A 356 2.05 5.84 1.38
CA GLU A 356 2.23 6.45 0.07
C GLU A 356 2.10 8.00 0.03
N PRO A 357 2.91 8.75 0.80
CA PRO A 357 2.76 10.20 0.85
C PRO A 357 3.05 10.88 -0.51
N GLN A 358 4.04 10.39 -1.27
CA GLN A 358 4.43 10.94 -2.58
C GLN A 358 3.32 10.91 -3.66
N THR A 359 2.22 10.18 -3.47
CA THR A 359 1.12 10.11 -4.46
C THR A 359 0.29 11.41 -4.51
N GLY A 360 0.32 12.22 -3.45
CA GLY A 360 -0.43 13.49 -3.40
C GLY A 360 0.27 14.65 -2.70
N ILE A 361 1.41 14.41 -2.02
CA ILE A 361 2.20 15.46 -1.37
C ILE A 361 3.17 16.11 -2.36
N VAL A 362 3.04 17.43 -2.53
CA VAL A 362 3.78 18.21 -3.54
C VAL A 362 4.21 19.60 -3.06
N THR A 363 4.13 19.90 -1.75
CA THR A 363 4.51 21.21 -1.17
C THR A 363 5.46 21.04 0.00
N GLY A 364 6.43 21.95 0.13
CA GLY A 364 7.47 21.88 1.16
C GLY A 364 6.97 21.68 2.60
N PRO A 365 5.98 22.45 3.07
CA PRO A 365 5.38 22.26 4.39
C PRO A 365 4.78 20.87 4.61
N SER A 366 4.15 20.28 3.59
CA SER A 366 3.58 18.94 3.67
C SER A 366 4.65 17.87 3.84
N PHE A 367 5.73 17.91 3.05
CA PHE A 367 6.86 16.98 3.19
C PHE A 367 7.42 17.02 4.61
N TYR A 368 7.68 18.24 5.12
CA TYR A 368 8.18 18.44 6.48
C TYR A 368 7.23 17.86 7.53
N ASN A 369 5.92 18.13 7.43
CA ASN A 369 4.93 17.62 8.37
C ASN A 369 4.82 16.10 8.34
N VAL A 370 4.87 15.46 7.17
CA VAL A 370 4.85 14.00 7.01
C VAL A 370 6.06 13.35 7.66
N ILE A 371 7.27 13.82 7.32
CA ILE A 371 8.54 13.31 7.86
C ILE A 371 8.57 13.44 9.38
N MET A 372 8.18 14.61 9.89
CA MET A 372 8.17 14.86 11.33
C MET A 372 7.11 14.05 12.08
N SER A 373 5.92 13.88 11.50
CA SER A 373 4.86 13.04 12.11
C SER A 373 5.30 11.58 12.20
N HIS A 374 5.96 11.07 11.17
CA HIS A 374 6.51 9.73 11.17
C HIS A 374 7.55 9.56 12.29
N ALA A 375 8.55 10.45 12.38
CA ALA A 375 9.58 10.39 13.41
C ALA A 375 9.01 10.52 14.84
N ASP A 376 8.01 11.39 15.05
CA ASP A 376 7.33 11.52 16.34
C ASP A 376 6.65 10.20 16.77
N LEU A 377 6.00 9.51 15.83
CA LEU A 377 5.35 8.23 16.08
C LEU A 377 6.36 7.09 16.28
N TYR A 378 7.48 7.12 15.55
CA TYR A 378 8.62 6.22 15.77
C TYR A 378 9.12 6.31 17.20
N HIS A 379 9.41 7.53 17.66
CA HIS A 379 9.88 7.75 19.02
C HIS A 379 8.83 7.46 20.07
N PHE A 380 7.56 7.75 19.81
CA PHE A 380 6.49 7.34 20.71
C PHE A 380 6.47 5.82 20.89
N TYR A 381 6.50 5.07 19.77
CA TYR A 381 6.47 3.62 19.78
C TYR A 381 7.66 3.02 20.55
N HIS A 382 8.90 3.35 20.16
CA HIS A 382 10.07 2.73 20.78
C HIS A 382 10.46 3.32 22.14
N ASN A 383 10.34 4.64 22.33
CA ASN A 383 10.91 5.31 23.51
C ASN A 383 9.87 5.56 24.61
N GLU A 384 8.62 5.88 24.25
CA GLU A 384 7.59 6.20 25.25
C GLU A 384 6.81 4.96 25.69
N ILE A 385 6.41 4.09 24.76
CA ILE A 385 5.66 2.86 25.07
C ILE A 385 6.52 1.59 25.09
N ASN A 386 7.82 1.68 24.81
CA ASN A 386 8.75 0.55 24.78
C ASN A 386 8.31 -0.59 23.84
N GLY A 387 7.83 -0.20 22.65
CA GLY A 387 7.48 -1.13 21.57
C GLY A 387 8.70 -1.90 21.06
N THR A 388 8.53 -3.21 20.86
CA THR A 388 9.55 -4.15 20.38
C THR A 388 9.26 -4.69 18.98
N GLY A 389 8.13 -4.29 18.38
CA GLY A 389 7.84 -4.54 16.97
C GLY A 389 8.59 -3.57 16.07
N GLU A 390 8.12 -3.45 14.84
CA GLU A 390 8.74 -2.66 13.78
C GLU A 390 7.81 -1.55 13.32
N ILE A 391 8.38 -0.42 12.92
CA ILE A 391 7.66 0.71 12.36
C ILE A 391 8.36 1.22 11.08
N THR A 392 7.54 1.61 10.11
CA THR A 392 7.98 2.12 8.81
C THR A 392 7.03 3.20 8.27
N ILE A 393 7.41 3.79 7.15
CA ILE A 393 6.53 4.43 6.17
C ILE A 393 6.45 3.55 4.89
N LYS A 394 5.38 3.67 4.10
CA LYS A 394 5.29 3.03 2.78
C LYS A 394 5.45 4.06 1.65
N MET A 395 6.21 3.73 0.62
CA MET A 395 6.47 4.58 -0.55
C MET A 395 5.80 3.99 -1.82
N ALA A 396 4.98 4.77 -2.54
CA ALA A 396 4.12 4.32 -3.68
C ALA A 396 4.84 4.05 -5.01
N VAL A 397 6.09 3.63 -5.00
CA VAL A 397 6.85 3.65 -6.25
C VAL A 397 7.98 2.64 -6.29
N THR A 398 8.17 2.12 -7.49
CA THR A 398 9.37 1.40 -7.87
C THR A 398 10.39 2.38 -8.43
N PRO A 399 11.63 2.43 -7.89
CA PRO A 399 12.72 3.19 -8.48
C PRO A 399 12.82 2.97 -9.99
N GLY A 400 12.83 4.07 -10.76
CA GLY A 400 13.06 4.03 -12.20
C GLY A 400 14.47 3.53 -12.52
N VAL A 401 14.62 2.93 -13.69
CA VAL A 401 15.90 2.40 -14.18
C VAL A 401 16.33 3.12 -15.46
N PRO A 402 17.64 3.20 -15.77
CA PRO A 402 18.08 3.82 -17.02
C PRO A 402 17.53 3.05 -18.24
N GLN A 403 17.02 3.77 -19.23
CA GLN A 403 16.61 3.14 -20.51
C GLN A 403 17.81 2.48 -21.22
N ASP A 404 18.94 3.18 -21.29
CA ASP A 404 20.23 2.62 -21.70
C ASP A 404 21.20 2.64 -20.51
N PRO A 405 21.43 1.50 -19.82
CA PRO A 405 22.35 1.47 -18.70
C PRO A 405 23.82 1.64 -19.11
N THR A 406 24.16 1.53 -20.41
CA THR A 406 25.53 1.72 -20.91
C THR A 406 25.87 3.18 -21.22
N ASP A 407 24.85 4.05 -21.28
CA ASP A 407 25.02 5.49 -21.45
C ASP A 407 24.96 6.19 -20.06
N PRO A 408 26.05 6.84 -19.61
CA PRO A 408 26.08 7.55 -18.34
C PRO A 408 25.00 8.63 -18.19
N THR A 409 24.50 9.21 -19.29
CA THR A 409 23.44 10.24 -19.25
C THR A 409 22.09 9.66 -18.85
N HIS A 410 21.79 8.42 -19.27
CA HIS A 410 20.59 7.71 -18.86
C HIS A 410 20.68 7.24 -17.42
N VAL A 411 21.87 6.81 -16.97
CA VAL A 411 22.13 6.47 -15.56
C VAL A 411 21.89 7.69 -14.67
N ALA A 412 22.48 8.84 -15.01
CA ALA A 412 22.28 10.09 -14.27
C ALA A 412 20.80 10.54 -14.25
N ALA A 413 20.06 10.32 -15.35
CA ALA A 413 18.63 10.61 -15.41
C ALA A 413 17.83 9.72 -14.46
N ALA A 414 18.12 8.41 -14.41
CA ALA A 414 17.47 7.50 -13.49
C ALA A 414 17.78 7.81 -12.01
N GLU A 415 19.04 8.17 -11.71
CA GLU A 415 19.44 8.65 -10.38
C GLU A 415 18.66 9.91 -10.00
N HIS A 416 18.62 10.92 -10.88
CA HIS A 416 17.88 12.17 -10.64
C HIS A 416 16.38 11.92 -10.41
N TYR A 417 15.76 11.06 -11.22
CA TYR A 417 14.37 10.66 -11.05
C TYR A 417 14.11 10.03 -9.67
N ASN A 418 14.96 9.08 -9.27
CA ASN A 418 14.84 8.38 -8.00
C ASN A 418 15.12 9.28 -6.80
N GLU A 419 15.96 10.31 -6.95
CA GLU A 419 16.16 11.30 -5.90
C GLU A 419 14.88 12.10 -5.61
N ILE A 420 14.24 12.63 -6.66
CA ILE A 420 12.98 13.37 -6.53
C ILE A 420 11.84 12.47 -6.05
N LEU A 421 11.83 11.20 -6.46
CA LEU A 421 10.73 10.28 -6.21
C LEU A 421 10.74 9.67 -4.80
N LEU A 422 11.93 9.41 -4.25
CA LEU A 422 12.10 8.63 -3.02
C LEU A 422 13.04 9.27 -1.99
N SER A 423 14.09 9.96 -2.45
CA SER A 423 15.17 10.40 -1.56
C SER A 423 14.76 11.62 -0.72
N ASP A 424 13.75 12.37 -1.16
CA ASP A 424 13.11 13.42 -0.37
C ASP A 424 12.57 12.93 0.98
N TYR A 425 12.08 11.69 1.07
CA TYR A 425 11.75 11.03 2.33
C TYR A 425 12.90 10.19 2.90
N LEU A 426 13.56 9.39 2.06
CA LEU A 426 14.49 8.38 2.54
C LEU A 426 15.87 8.93 2.93
N TYR A 427 16.32 10.09 2.42
CA TYR A 427 17.54 10.73 2.93
C TYR A 427 17.38 11.16 4.39
N PRO A 428 16.32 11.89 4.76
CA PRO A 428 16.05 12.20 6.16
C PRO A 428 15.85 10.95 7.00
N LEU A 429 14.94 10.07 6.60
CA LEU A 429 14.46 8.99 7.46
C LEU A 429 15.45 7.84 7.62
N ALA A 430 16.10 7.40 6.54
CA ALA A 430 17.06 6.29 6.57
C ALA A 430 18.48 6.74 6.91
N LEU A 431 18.92 7.87 6.35
CA LEU A 431 20.33 8.27 6.38
C LEU A 431 20.62 9.44 7.35
N GLY A 432 19.59 10.13 7.87
CA GLY A 432 19.77 11.34 8.68
C GLY A 432 20.39 12.49 7.90
N LEU A 433 20.18 12.51 6.59
CA LEU A 433 20.65 13.55 5.67
C LEU A 433 19.51 14.53 5.35
N ASP A 434 19.88 15.77 5.04
CA ASP A 434 18.92 16.75 4.50
C ASP A 434 18.47 16.33 3.08
N TYR A 435 17.43 16.97 2.57
CA TYR A 435 16.89 16.65 1.23
C TYR A 435 17.98 16.71 0.14
N PRO A 436 17.87 15.88 -0.92
CA PRO A 436 18.77 15.96 -2.06
C PRO A 436 18.66 17.33 -2.76
N ASP A 437 19.73 17.77 -3.42
CA ASP A 437 19.73 19.04 -4.15
C ASP A 437 18.64 19.07 -5.23
N SER A 438 18.37 17.92 -5.86
CA SER A 438 17.29 17.72 -6.83
C SER A 438 15.91 18.06 -6.32
N PHE A 439 15.63 17.76 -5.05
CA PHE A 439 14.40 18.20 -4.39
C PHE A 439 14.44 19.70 -4.10
N LYS A 440 15.56 20.22 -3.57
CA LYS A 440 15.68 21.63 -3.12
C LYS A 440 15.49 22.65 -4.24
N TYR A 441 16.01 22.39 -5.45
CA TYR A 441 15.81 23.30 -6.57
C TYR A 441 14.46 23.12 -7.28
N THR A 442 13.87 21.92 -7.21
CA THR A 442 12.56 21.62 -7.82
C THR A 442 11.42 22.15 -6.98
N LEU A 443 11.48 21.96 -5.66
CA LEU A 443 10.47 22.38 -4.70
C LEU A 443 10.97 23.59 -3.89
N GLN A 444 10.79 24.78 -4.46
CA GLN A 444 11.38 26.02 -3.92
C GLN A 444 10.79 26.47 -2.57
N ASP A 445 9.64 25.93 -2.16
CA ASP A 445 9.02 26.20 -0.86
C ASP A 445 9.38 25.15 0.22
N TYR A 446 10.37 24.28 -0.05
CA TYR A 446 10.86 23.31 0.95
C TYR A 446 11.28 23.97 2.26
N ILE A 447 11.09 23.25 3.36
CA ILE A 447 11.54 23.67 4.69
C ILE A 447 12.86 22.96 5.00
N PRO A 448 14.01 23.64 5.03
CA PRO A 448 15.29 22.98 5.33
C PRO A 448 15.29 22.29 6.69
N LEU A 449 15.85 21.07 6.76
CA LEU A 449 15.97 20.35 8.03
C LEU A 449 17.15 20.92 8.83
N SER A 450 16.86 21.39 10.04
CA SER A 450 17.90 21.83 10.98
C SER A 450 18.69 20.64 11.52
N THR A 451 19.83 20.91 12.17
CA THR A 451 20.59 19.86 12.87
C THR A 451 19.76 19.11 13.91
N ALA A 452 18.81 19.78 14.57
CA ALA A 452 17.92 19.13 15.51
C ALA A 452 16.90 18.23 14.80
N ASP A 453 16.38 18.67 13.65
CA ASP A 453 15.44 17.88 12.86
C ASP A 453 16.12 16.61 12.33
N LEU A 454 17.32 16.73 11.74
CA LEU A 454 18.10 15.57 11.26
C LEU A 454 18.42 14.57 12.37
N ALA A 455 18.72 15.04 13.58
CA ALA A 455 18.95 14.18 14.73
C ALA A 455 17.67 13.49 15.24
N HIS A 456 16.50 14.08 14.99
CA HIS A 456 15.19 13.53 15.33
C HIS A 456 14.69 12.53 14.28
N VAL A 457 14.90 12.80 12.99
CA VAL A 457 14.32 11.98 11.91
C VAL A 457 15.27 10.87 11.42
N GLY A 458 16.58 11.03 11.61
CA GLY A 458 17.58 10.08 11.12
C GLY A 458 17.50 8.72 11.81
N GLY A 459 17.39 7.65 11.02
CA GLY A 459 17.33 6.28 11.51
C GLY A 459 15.98 5.90 12.13
N THR A 460 14.88 6.55 11.71
CA THR A 460 13.52 6.28 12.19
C THR A 460 12.77 5.26 11.31
N LEU A 461 13.50 4.37 10.63
CA LEU A 461 12.95 3.28 9.84
C LEU A 461 13.54 1.94 10.27
N ASP A 462 12.71 1.00 10.71
CA ASP A 462 13.17 -0.37 10.97
C ASP A 462 13.32 -1.17 9.65
N PHE A 463 12.57 -0.76 8.64
CA PHE A 463 12.70 -1.19 7.25
C PHE A 463 12.14 -0.12 6.30
N ILE A 464 12.39 -0.24 5.01
CA ILE A 464 11.76 0.57 3.97
C ILE A 464 10.57 -0.22 3.42
N GLY A 465 9.37 0.33 3.56
CA GLY A 465 8.17 -0.17 2.86
C GLY A 465 8.09 0.44 1.47
N VAL A 466 7.98 -0.41 0.44
CA VAL A 466 7.75 0.03 -0.94
C VAL A 466 6.57 -0.70 -1.57
N ASP A 467 5.73 0.07 -2.25
CA ASP A 467 4.54 -0.39 -2.93
C ASP A 467 4.88 -0.42 -4.43
N VAL A 468 4.96 -1.63 -4.98
CA VAL A 468 5.58 -1.89 -6.28
C VAL A 468 4.52 -2.38 -7.25
N TYR A 469 4.21 -1.55 -8.23
CA TYR A 469 3.28 -1.88 -9.31
C TYR A 469 4.00 -1.92 -10.65
N SER A 470 4.65 -0.81 -11.03
CA SER A 470 5.40 -0.71 -12.26
C SER A 470 6.70 0.07 -12.15
N THR A 471 7.68 -0.31 -12.98
CA THR A 471 9.00 0.34 -13.06
C THR A 471 9.18 1.04 -14.40
N PRO A 472 9.20 2.38 -14.46
CA PRO A 472 9.51 3.09 -15.69
C PRO A 472 11.00 2.96 -16.02
N VAL A 473 11.31 2.95 -17.32
CA VAL A 473 12.65 3.28 -17.79
C VAL A 473 12.75 4.79 -18.00
N ILE A 474 13.90 5.36 -17.64
CA ILE A 474 14.09 6.81 -17.61
C ILE A 474 14.96 7.25 -18.78
N MET A 475 14.47 8.26 -19.52
CA MET A 475 15.15 8.91 -20.62
C MET A 475 15.58 10.34 -20.22
N PRO A 476 16.84 10.74 -20.49
CA PRO A 476 17.28 12.12 -20.35
C PRO A 476 16.63 13.00 -21.42
N VAL A 477 16.06 14.13 -21.02
CA VAL A 477 15.39 15.10 -21.94
C VAL A 477 15.85 16.55 -21.76
N VAL A 478 16.72 16.80 -20.78
CA VAL A 478 17.33 18.11 -20.52
C VAL A 478 18.81 17.95 -20.26
N ASP A 479 19.57 19.01 -20.57
CA ASP A 479 21.02 19.07 -20.30
C ASP A 479 21.35 19.62 -18.89
N ASP A 480 20.40 20.31 -18.25
CA ASP A 480 20.57 20.96 -16.95
C ASP A 480 19.31 20.75 -16.07
N TYR A 481 19.40 19.80 -15.15
CA TYR A 481 18.30 19.47 -14.24
C TYR A 481 17.98 20.61 -13.27
N GLN A 482 18.98 21.38 -12.84
CA GLN A 482 18.75 22.50 -11.92
C GLN A 482 18.00 23.63 -12.62
N ALA A 483 18.41 24.01 -13.83
CA ALA A 483 17.70 25.00 -14.63
C ALA A 483 16.27 24.57 -14.94
N CYS A 484 16.06 23.29 -15.24
CA CYS A 484 14.71 22.73 -15.43
C CYS A 484 13.88 22.77 -14.15
N GLY A 485 14.40 22.28 -13.01
CA GLY A 485 13.65 22.22 -11.75
C GLY A 485 13.28 23.60 -11.19
N LEU A 486 14.13 24.61 -11.42
CA LEU A 486 13.84 26.00 -11.05
C LEU A 486 12.70 26.63 -11.89
N ASN A 487 12.37 26.06 -13.05
CA ASN A 487 11.27 26.52 -13.90
C ASN A 487 10.01 25.66 -13.70
N ASN A 488 9.17 26.04 -12.73
CA ASN A 488 7.92 25.35 -12.41
C ASN A 488 6.71 25.78 -13.27
N ASP A 489 6.92 26.58 -14.33
CA ASP A 489 5.86 26.87 -15.30
C ASP A 489 5.66 25.67 -16.23
N THR A 490 4.68 24.82 -15.89
CA THR A 490 4.35 23.60 -16.65
C THR A 490 3.89 23.88 -18.08
N THR A 491 3.58 25.13 -18.44
CA THR A 491 3.23 25.53 -19.81
C THR A 491 4.47 25.60 -20.69
N SER A 492 5.58 26.13 -20.16
CA SER A 492 6.85 26.29 -20.87
C SER A 492 7.85 25.16 -20.56
N ASN A 493 7.64 24.43 -19.46
CA ASN A 493 8.45 23.28 -19.03
C ASN A 493 7.57 22.04 -18.78
N PRO A 494 7.32 21.22 -19.81
CA PRO A 494 6.49 20.02 -19.67
C PRO A 494 7.16 18.88 -18.89
N TYR A 495 8.45 18.99 -18.56
CA TYR A 495 9.21 17.95 -17.88
C TYR A 495 9.31 18.18 -16.36
N TRP A 496 8.91 19.35 -15.86
CA TRP A 496 8.79 19.60 -14.41
C TRP A 496 7.72 18.66 -13.80
N PRO A 497 7.92 18.09 -12.59
CA PRO A 497 9.03 18.32 -11.67
C PRO A 497 10.25 17.43 -11.90
N TYR A 498 10.11 16.31 -12.60
CA TYR A 498 11.15 15.28 -12.66
C TYR A 498 12.32 15.61 -13.56
N CYS A 499 12.13 16.53 -14.52
CA CYS A 499 13.14 16.94 -15.49
C CYS A 499 13.76 15.78 -16.29
N VAL A 500 13.02 14.69 -16.39
CA VAL A 500 13.31 13.48 -17.16
C VAL A 500 12.02 13.01 -17.83
N TYR A 501 12.10 12.00 -18.67
CA TYR A 501 10.93 11.38 -19.26
C TYR A 501 10.83 9.90 -18.86
N PRO A 502 9.89 9.52 -17.98
CA PRO A 502 9.58 8.13 -17.71
C PRO A 502 8.81 7.54 -18.89
N LEU A 503 9.21 6.36 -19.35
CA LEU A 503 8.52 5.62 -20.39
C LEU A 503 8.58 4.11 -20.11
N TYR A 504 7.86 3.32 -20.91
CA TYR A 504 7.78 1.86 -20.77
C TYR A 504 8.27 1.13 -22.03
N GLU A 505 9.21 1.74 -22.76
CA GLU A 505 9.81 1.18 -23.98
C GLU A 505 11.34 1.07 -23.86
N THR A 506 11.86 -0.11 -24.16
CA THR A 506 13.30 -0.39 -24.26
C THR A 506 13.95 0.41 -25.41
N VAL A 507 15.28 0.54 -25.40
CA VAL A 507 16.05 1.21 -26.48
C VAL A 507 15.80 0.64 -27.89
N ASN A 508 15.22 -0.56 -27.99
CA ASN A 508 14.95 -1.25 -29.25
C ASN A 508 13.49 -1.16 -29.71
N GLY A 509 12.64 -0.36 -29.06
CA GLY A 509 11.25 -0.18 -29.46
C GLY A 509 10.28 -1.26 -28.96
N TRP A 510 10.67 -2.05 -27.96
CA TRP A 510 9.81 -3.05 -27.30
C TRP A 510 9.34 -2.55 -25.96
N ASN A 511 8.11 -2.87 -25.56
CA ASN A 511 7.64 -2.63 -24.20
C ASN A 511 8.54 -3.34 -23.17
N VAL A 512 8.77 -2.70 -22.02
CA VAL A 512 9.60 -3.25 -20.92
C VAL A 512 8.94 -4.46 -20.24
N GLY A 513 7.62 -4.59 -20.38
CA GLY A 513 6.81 -5.66 -19.83
C GLY A 513 5.49 -5.82 -20.58
N TYR A 514 4.66 -6.75 -20.10
CA TYR A 514 3.29 -6.89 -20.60
C TYR A 514 2.40 -5.78 -20.03
N ASP A 515 1.79 -4.99 -20.91
CA ASP A 515 0.82 -3.96 -20.54
C ASP A 515 -0.59 -4.58 -20.44
N ASN A 516 -1.22 -4.46 -19.28
CA ASN A 516 -2.59 -4.95 -19.07
C ASN A 516 -3.68 -3.96 -19.55
N ASN A 517 -3.29 -2.83 -20.16
CA ASN A 517 -4.13 -1.70 -20.55
C ASN A 517 -4.79 -0.97 -19.37
N ASP A 518 -4.22 -1.08 -18.17
CA ASP A 518 -4.74 -0.50 -16.93
C ASP A 518 -3.63 0.16 -16.11
N ALA A 519 -2.66 0.75 -16.81
CA ALA A 519 -1.51 1.48 -16.28
C ALA A 519 -0.54 0.67 -15.38
N VAL A 520 -0.65 -0.67 -15.36
CA VAL A 520 0.29 -1.57 -14.68
C VAL A 520 0.93 -2.52 -15.68
N TYR A 521 2.25 -2.50 -15.74
CA TYR A 521 3.06 -3.43 -16.50
C TYR A 521 3.40 -4.67 -15.65
N THR A 522 3.62 -5.80 -16.32
CA THR A 522 4.23 -6.99 -15.73
C THR A 522 5.69 -7.09 -16.18
N GLU A 523 6.61 -6.70 -15.29
CA GLU A 523 8.04 -6.60 -15.58
C GLU A 523 8.90 -7.06 -14.36
N PRO A 524 8.76 -8.33 -13.94
CA PRO A 524 9.28 -8.83 -12.67
C PRO A 524 10.79 -8.61 -12.45
N THR A 525 11.59 -8.64 -13.52
CA THR A 525 13.05 -8.44 -13.41
C THR A 525 13.45 -7.06 -12.91
N TYR A 526 12.61 -6.05 -13.16
CA TYR A 526 12.89 -4.69 -12.68
C TYR A 526 12.63 -4.54 -11.18
N LEU A 527 11.71 -5.33 -10.60
CA LEU A 527 11.55 -5.39 -9.14
C LEU A 527 12.87 -5.80 -8.46
N ARG A 528 13.55 -6.84 -8.97
CA ARG A 528 14.85 -7.27 -8.40
C ARG A 528 15.88 -6.15 -8.44
N THR A 529 15.94 -5.39 -9.54
CA THR A 529 16.82 -4.21 -9.67
C THR A 529 16.45 -3.13 -8.67
N ALA A 530 15.16 -2.82 -8.51
CA ALA A 530 14.67 -1.84 -7.54
C ALA A 530 14.98 -2.23 -6.08
N LEU A 531 14.78 -3.49 -5.71
CA LEU A 531 15.12 -4.01 -4.37
C LEU A 531 16.63 -3.89 -4.11
N ASN A 532 17.46 -4.17 -5.12
CA ASN A 532 18.90 -3.95 -5.04
C ASN A 532 19.24 -2.47 -4.84
N TYR A 533 18.62 -1.56 -5.61
CA TYR A 533 18.85 -0.12 -5.46
C TYR A 533 18.52 0.34 -4.05
N LEU A 534 17.34 0.01 -3.53
CA LEU A 534 16.90 0.41 -2.19
C LEU A 534 17.86 -0.09 -1.09
N TRP A 535 18.22 -1.37 -1.14
CA TRP A 535 19.12 -1.97 -0.16
C TRP A 535 20.53 -1.36 -0.21
N ASN A 536 21.10 -1.19 -1.40
CA ASN A 536 22.46 -0.70 -1.53
C ASN A 536 22.58 0.81 -1.31
N THR A 537 21.54 1.59 -1.62
CA THR A 537 21.53 3.05 -1.42
C THR A 537 21.27 3.42 0.03
N TYR A 538 20.27 2.82 0.66
CA TYR A 538 19.82 3.25 1.99
C TYR A 538 20.32 2.36 3.13
N GLN A 539 20.83 1.15 2.84
CA GLN A 539 21.38 0.22 3.84
C GLN A 539 20.39 -0.17 4.95
N VAL A 540 19.09 -0.10 4.65
CA VAL A 540 17.98 -0.47 5.52
C VAL A 540 17.25 -1.65 4.86
N PRO A 541 16.80 -2.68 5.62
CA PRO A 541 16.03 -3.80 5.06
C PRO A 541 14.80 -3.32 4.28
N VAL A 542 14.37 -4.07 3.28
CA VAL A 542 13.27 -3.67 2.39
C VAL A 542 12.10 -4.64 2.54
N MET A 543 10.87 -4.13 2.51
CA MET A 543 9.66 -4.95 2.40
C MET A 543 8.82 -4.43 1.25
N VAL A 544 8.35 -5.34 0.39
CA VAL A 544 7.33 -4.99 -0.61
C VAL A 544 6.00 -4.96 0.13
N THR A 545 5.51 -3.78 0.43
CA THR A 545 4.37 -3.57 1.33
C THR A 545 3.03 -3.51 0.62
N GLU A 546 3.05 -3.37 -0.71
CA GLU A 546 1.95 -3.63 -1.64
C GLU A 546 2.55 -4.10 -2.98
N LEU A 547 1.87 -5.07 -3.58
CA LEU A 547 2.19 -5.63 -4.87
C LEU A 547 0.88 -6.12 -5.47
N GLY A 548 0.52 -5.71 -6.67
CA GLY A 548 -0.78 -6.06 -7.23
C GLY A 548 -0.92 -5.74 -8.71
N ILE A 549 -1.92 -6.36 -9.33
CA ILE A 549 -2.33 -6.06 -10.70
C ILE A 549 -3.84 -6.14 -10.82
N SER A 550 -4.44 -5.12 -11.44
CA SER A 550 -5.82 -5.13 -11.89
C SER A 550 -5.92 -5.87 -13.22
N LEU A 551 -6.89 -6.78 -13.34
CA LEU A 551 -7.16 -7.44 -14.63
C LEU A 551 -8.37 -6.85 -15.34
N TYR A 552 -9.15 -6.06 -14.60
CA TYR A 552 -10.34 -5.38 -15.06
C TYR A 552 -10.25 -3.94 -14.54
N GLY A 553 -10.67 -3.01 -15.39
CA GLY A 553 -10.59 -1.58 -15.19
C GLY A 553 -11.57 -0.84 -16.11
N PRO A 554 -11.61 0.49 -16.06
CA PRO A 554 -12.47 1.29 -16.91
C PRO A 554 -12.30 0.99 -18.41
N GLY A 555 -13.40 0.66 -19.09
CA GLY A 555 -13.36 0.32 -20.52
C GLY A 555 -13.04 -1.14 -20.84
N THR A 556 -12.85 -2.01 -19.83
CA THR A 556 -12.90 -3.46 -20.04
C THR A 556 -14.34 -3.88 -20.33
N THR A 557 -14.64 -4.25 -21.59
CA THR A 557 -16.03 -4.40 -22.08
C THR A 557 -16.70 -5.72 -21.72
N ASP A 558 -15.95 -6.65 -21.14
CA ASP A 558 -16.42 -8.02 -21.02
C ASP A 558 -16.78 -8.28 -19.56
N PHE A 559 -18.09 -8.28 -19.26
CA PHE A 559 -18.55 -8.95 -18.05
C PHE A 559 -18.13 -10.41 -18.15
N VAL A 560 -17.15 -10.80 -17.34
CA VAL A 560 -16.70 -12.17 -17.27
C VAL A 560 -17.40 -12.83 -16.08
N GLY A 561 -18.09 -13.94 -16.34
CA GLY A 561 -18.80 -14.67 -15.29
C GLY A 561 -17.86 -15.12 -14.16
N ILE A 562 -18.44 -15.45 -13.00
CA ILE A 562 -17.72 -15.82 -11.77
C ILE A 562 -16.60 -16.85 -12.04
N THR A 563 -16.84 -17.87 -12.87
CA THR A 563 -15.83 -18.88 -13.23
C THR A 563 -14.55 -18.28 -13.81
N SER A 564 -14.65 -17.26 -14.65
CA SER A 564 -13.49 -16.61 -15.24
C SER A 564 -12.81 -15.67 -14.26
N GLN A 565 -13.58 -14.93 -13.45
CA GLN A 565 -13.06 -14.13 -12.35
C GLN A 565 -12.22 -14.98 -11.38
N GLN A 566 -12.68 -16.19 -11.09
CA GLN A 566 -11.99 -17.12 -10.20
C GLN A 566 -10.72 -17.74 -10.82
N TYR A 567 -10.58 -17.80 -12.13
CA TYR A 567 -9.44 -18.51 -12.74
C TYR A 567 -8.21 -17.63 -12.96
N ASP A 568 -8.38 -16.30 -13.07
CA ASP A 568 -7.37 -15.23 -13.11
C ASP A 568 -5.88 -15.62 -13.28
N VAL A 569 -5.57 -16.32 -14.38
CA VAL A 569 -4.26 -16.93 -14.60
C VAL A 569 -3.17 -15.87 -14.81
N GLU A 570 -3.54 -14.73 -15.37
CA GLU A 570 -2.66 -13.58 -15.60
C GLU A 570 -2.12 -13.03 -14.27
N ARG A 571 -3.00 -12.86 -13.27
CA ARG A 571 -2.60 -12.43 -11.92
C ARG A 571 -1.74 -13.48 -11.21
N SER A 572 -2.03 -14.77 -11.45
CA SER A 572 -1.20 -15.86 -10.93
C SER A 572 0.23 -15.78 -11.50
N HIS A 573 0.37 -15.61 -12.82
CA HIS A 573 1.69 -15.43 -13.44
C HIS A 573 2.41 -14.17 -12.96
N TYR A 574 1.70 -13.06 -12.80
CA TYR A 574 2.24 -11.82 -12.24
C TYR A 574 2.89 -12.09 -10.87
N TYR A 575 2.12 -12.54 -9.89
CA TYR A 575 2.66 -12.75 -8.53
C TYR A 575 3.76 -13.78 -8.47
N LEU A 576 3.61 -14.93 -9.13
CA LEU A 576 4.63 -15.98 -9.09
C LEU A 576 5.95 -15.50 -9.70
N SER A 577 5.89 -14.69 -10.76
CA SER A 577 7.09 -14.12 -11.37
C SER A 577 7.78 -13.08 -10.48
N TYR A 578 7.01 -12.20 -9.82
CA TYR A 578 7.55 -11.20 -8.90
C TYR A 578 8.13 -11.85 -7.63
N LEU A 579 7.42 -12.82 -7.03
CA LEU A 579 7.91 -13.58 -5.88
C LEU A 579 9.19 -14.35 -6.20
N THR A 580 9.31 -14.88 -7.43
CA THR A 580 10.55 -15.52 -7.89
C THR A 580 11.71 -14.53 -7.90
N GLU A 581 11.50 -13.31 -8.41
CA GLU A 581 12.53 -12.27 -8.44
C GLU A 581 12.87 -11.71 -7.03
N VAL A 582 11.91 -11.69 -6.10
CA VAL A 582 12.16 -11.42 -4.67
C VAL A 582 13.10 -12.47 -4.07
N LEU A 583 12.82 -13.76 -4.31
CA LEU A 583 13.69 -14.83 -3.79
C LEU A 583 15.09 -14.77 -4.42
N LYS A 584 15.21 -14.44 -5.70
CA LYS A 584 16.52 -14.22 -6.32
C LYS A 584 17.24 -13.01 -5.74
N ALA A 585 16.55 -11.90 -5.49
CA ALA A 585 17.15 -10.75 -4.81
C ALA A 585 17.74 -11.16 -3.44
N ILE A 586 17.03 -11.99 -2.67
CA ILE A 586 17.51 -12.50 -1.38
C ILE A 586 18.73 -13.41 -1.56
N TRP A 587 18.61 -14.46 -2.37
CA TRP A 587 19.57 -15.57 -2.38
C TRP A 587 20.72 -15.41 -3.36
N GLU A 588 20.52 -14.70 -4.46
CA GLU A 588 21.53 -14.48 -5.49
C GLU A 588 22.24 -13.13 -5.33
N ASP A 589 21.53 -12.09 -4.89
CA ASP A 589 22.10 -10.74 -4.75
C ASP A 589 22.43 -10.35 -3.30
N GLY A 590 21.92 -11.09 -2.31
CA GLY A 590 22.15 -10.77 -0.90
C GLY A 590 21.37 -9.56 -0.39
N VAL A 591 20.24 -9.24 -1.02
CA VAL A 591 19.33 -8.17 -0.60
C VAL A 591 18.52 -8.61 0.61
N ASN A 592 18.48 -7.79 1.66
CA ASN A 592 17.66 -8.07 2.84
C ASN A 592 16.20 -7.70 2.60
N VAL A 593 15.46 -8.60 1.92
CA VAL A 593 14.02 -8.47 1.71
C VAL A 593 13.26 -9.20 2.80
N LYS A 594 12.48 -8.46 3.59
CA LYS A 594 11.74 -8.96 4.76
C LYS A 594 10.44 -9.68 4.40
N GLY A 595 9.81 -9.31 3.30
CA GLY A 595 8.48 -9.79 3.00
C GLY A 595 7.82 -9.15 1.79
N VAL A 596 6.65 -9.71 1.46
CA VAL A 596 5.73 -9.24 0.41
C VAL A 596 4.31 -9.27 0.95
N ILE A 597 3.62 -8.13 0.86
CA ILE A 597 2.19 -7.97 1.14
C ILE A 597 1.49 -7.68 -0.19
N MET A 598 0.45 -8.44 -0.50
CA MET A 598 -0.25 -8.34 -1.79
C MET A 598 -1.47 -7.42 -1.71
N TRP A 599 -1.58 -6.50 -2.67
CA TRP A 599 -2.75 -5.66 -2.89
C TRP A 599 -3.68 -6.34 -3.92
N ALA A 600 -4.88 -6.79 -3.58
CA ALA A 600 -5.57 -6.67 -2.29
C ALA A 600 -6.22 -7.98 -1.85
N SER A 601 -6.68 -8.03 -0.59
CA SER A 601 -7.42 -9.17 -0.03
C SER A 601 -8.69 -9.53 -0.82
N ALA A 602 -9.37 -8.54 -1.39
CA ALA A 602 -10.59 -8.67 -2.18
C ALA A 602 -10.76 -7.47 -3.13
N ASP A 603 -11.59 -7.63 -4.17
CA ASP A 603 -11.95 -6.54 -5.10
C ASP A 603 -12.68 -5.43 -4.34
N ASN A 604 -12.09 -4.24 -4.29
CA ASN A 604 -12.49 -3.20 -3.35
C ASN A 604 -12.90 -1.89 -4.06
N TRP A 605 -13.10 -0.82 -3.28
CA TRP A 605 -13.38 0.51 -3.81
C TRP A 605 -12.06 1.26 -4.04
N GLU A 606 -11.52 1.20 -5.25
CA GLU A 606 -10.23 1.77 -5.63
C GLU A 606 -10.37 3.29 -5.82
N TRP A 607 -10.26 4.01 -4.70
CA TRP A 607 -10.18 5.48 -4.60
C TRP A 607 -11.25 6.27 -5.36
N GLY A 608 -12.45 5.71 -5.49
CA GLY A 608 -13.53 6.33 -6.26
C GLY A 608 -14.22 5.38 -7.21
N SER A 609 -13.61 4.25 -7.57
CA SER A 609 -14.18 3.33 -8.58
C SER A 609 -14.20 1.88 -8.12
N TYR A 610 -15.15 1.11 -8.65
CA TYR A 610 -15.18 -0.36 -8.54
C TYR A 610 -14.75 -1.05 -9.83
N GLU A 611 -14.37 -0.27 -10.86
CA GLU A 611 -13.99 -0.81 -12.16
C GLU A 611 -12.63 -1.50 -12.07
N PHE A 612 -11.71 -0.98 -11.26
CA PHE A 612 -10.43 -1.61 -10.98
C PHE A 612 -10.60 -2.83 -10.05
N GLN A 613 -10.08 -3.98 -10.46
CA GLN A 613 -10.20 -5.24 -9.71
C GLN A 613 -8.83 -5.81 -9.35
N PHE A 614 -8.25 -5.36 -8.23
CA PHE A 614 -6.96 -5.83 -7.70
C PHE A 614 -7.05 -7.07 -6.82
N GLY A 615 -8.26 -7.46 -6.41
CA GLY A 615 -8.47 -8.46 -5.37
C GLY A 615 -7.98 -9.86 -5.74
N LEU A 616 -7.36 -10.53 -4.77
CA LEU A 616 -7.12 -11.97 -4.73
C LEU A 616 -8.42 -12.78 -4.50
N GLN A 617 -9.51 -12.08 -4.16
CA GLN A 617 -10.87 -12.61 -4.08
C GLN A 617 -11.80 -11.72 -4.90
N TYR A 618 -12.75 -12.36 -5.58
CA TYR A 618 -13.81 -11.67 -6.31
C TYR A 618 -14.95 -11.32 -5.35
N VAL A 619 -15.44 -10.08 -5.42
CA VAL A 619 -16.62 -9.62 -4.68
C VAL A 619 -17.79 -9.51 -5.65
N ASP A 620 -18.83 -10.34 -5.46
CA ASP A 620 -20.01 -10.33 -6.30
C ASP A 620 -20.97 -9.21 -5.90
N ARG A 621 -20.79 -8.07 -6.58
CA ARG A 621 -21.61 -6.87 -6.39
C ARG A 621 -23.04 -6.98 -6.95
N THR A 622 -23.39 -8.10 -7.60
CA THR A 622 -24.78 -8.37 -8.02
C THR A 622 -25.63 -8.96 -6.88
N THR A 623 -24.98 -9.46 -5.83
CA THR A 623 -25.62 -9.93 -4.61
C THR A 623 -25.75 -8.81 -3.60
N SER A 624 -26.81 -8.82 -2.80
CA SER A 624 -26.94 -7.86 -1.69
C SER A 624 -25.99 -8.17 -0.54
N THR A 625 -25.45 -9.39 -0.47
CA THR A 625 -24.57 -9.88 0.60
C THR A 625 -23.09 -9.74 0.28
N LEU A 626 -22.75 -9.23 -0.91
CA LEU A 626 -21.37 -9.07 -1.41
C LEU A 626 -20.57 -10.37 -1.32
N ASP A 627 -21.16 -11.47 -1.81
CA ASP A 627 -20.57 -12.80 -1.73
C ASP A 627 -19.15 -12.83 -2.31
N GLN A 628 -18.22 -13.46 -1.59
CA GLN A 628 -16.82 -13.53 -1.98
C GLN A 628 -16.39 -14.91 -2.50
N TYR A 629 -15.56 -14.90 -3.54
CA TYR A 629 -15.04 -16.10 -4.19
C TYR A 629 -13.52 -16.04 -4.26
N TYR A 630 -12.83 -17.11 -3.85
CA TYR A 630 -11.38 -17.18 -4.03
C TYR A 630 -11.05 -17.19 -5.51
N LYS A 631 -10.03 -16.41 -5.88
CA LYS A 631 -9.41 -16.51 -7.20
C LYS A 631 -8.21 -17.46 -7.15
N ARG A 632 -7.84 -18.01 -8.30
CA ARG A 632 -6.73 -18.95 -8.49
C ARG A 632 -5.42 -18.35 -7.98
N SER A 633 -5.19 -17.07 -8.27
CA SER A 633 -4.00 -16.35 -7.85
C SER A 633 -3.72 -16.49 -6.34
N LEU A 634 -4.73 -16.44 -5.48
CA LEU A 634 -4.57 -16.62 -4.04
C LEU A 634 -4.07 -18.02 -3.66
N PHE A 635 -4.59 -19.06 -4.32
CA PHE A 635 -4.09 -20.43 -4.11
C PHE A 635 -2.64 -20.56 -4.56
N ASP A 636 -2.33 -20.05 -5.75
CA ASP A 636 -1.02 -20.21 -6.36
C ASP A 636 0.07 -19.48 -5.54
N VAL A 637 -0.19 -18.28 -5.01
CA VAL A 637 0.78 -17.54 -4.17
C VAL A 637 0.97 -18.15 -2.78
N VAL A 638 -0.11 -18.64 -2.15
CA VAL A 638 0.01 -19.33 -0.85
C VAL A 638 0.75 -20.65 -1.02
N ASP A 639 0.42 -21.47 -2.03
CA ASP A 639 1.14 -22.72 -2.32
C ASP A 639 2.61 -22.44 -2.65
N PHE A 640 2.91 -21.38 -3.40
CA PHE A 640 4.28 -20.98 -3.72
C PHE A 640 5.11 -20.71 -2.47
N VAL A 641 4.60 -19.92 -1.53
CA VAL A 641 5.32 -19.53 -0.31
C VAL A 641 5.43 -20.71 0.65
N GLU A 642 4.33 -21.39 0.94
CA GLU A 642 4.30 -22.45 1.95
C GLU A 642 5.07 -23.71 1.49
N SER A 643 5.05 -24.05 0.20
CA SER A 643 5.88 -25.15 -0.34
C SER A 643 7.39 -24.88 -0.27
N ARG A 644 7.79 -23.62 -0.04
CA ARG A 644 9.19 -23.17 0.06
C ARG A 644 9.63 -22.84 1.49
N ARG A 645 8.75 -22.95 2.49
CA ARG A 645 9.17 -22.86 3.90
C ARG A 645 9.94 -24.12 4.27
N LEU A 646 11.20 -23.97 4.68
CA LEU A 646 11.99 -25.07 5.22
C LEU A 646 11.41 -25.47 6.60
N SER A 647 11.08 -26.75 6.75
CA SER A 647 10.53 -27.35 7.99
C SER A 647 11.51 -27.36 9.14
#